data_AF-A0A6P6GBX8-F1
#
_entry.id   AF-A0A6P6GBX8-F1
#
_cell.length_a   1.000
_cell.length_b   1.000
_cell.length_c   1.000
_cell.angle_alpha   90.00
_cell.angle_beta   90.00
_cell.angle_gamma   90.00
#
_symmetry.space_group_name_H-M   'P 1'
#
loop_
_entity.id
_entity.type
_entity.pdbx_description
1 polymer ?
#
loop_
_entity_poly.entity_id
_entity_poly.type
_entity_poly.pdbx_seq_one_letter_code
_entity_poly.pdbx_strand_id
1 'polypeptide(L)'
;MSSTWTLTIILLVSSLLTLLPIVTGDENHHLHPLDPLTPSEINQVQTIIKQTFNTTSKDNITFHYVGLDDPDKPTLLSWLSNNPSNTTLPPRRAFVIVRLDRKSHELIVDLSSNSIVSKNVHEGHGYPLFNLEEQKLARMLPLTYEPFIESINKRGLNVSEVDCSGVTEGWYGEENSRRALKFTCFYMNGTTNFFMRPLEGITLVVDVDELKIVEYHDRVRVPLPKAEGTEYRWSLLNQPLGDPHLNHFSFDQPEGSGVKIEGHVVRWANWEFHLGFDARAGPVISLASIYDREQGKYRAVMHRGSISELFVPYMDETEEWYYKTVVTESRAEVSLVVRTVMTVGNYDYIFDWEFKPSGSIKIGVGLTGILGVKGAEYTNTDQIKGDVHGVLLADNVLGINHDHFFVFYLDLDIDGESNSFVKNNLVTKRVTNDNSPRKSYWTVESQTAKTESDARVKLGLEPSELVVVNPNKKTKPGNNHGYRIIPGSLSSISLLSEDDYPQIRGAFSRYNVWVTPYDKSEKWAAGQYVDHSRGDDTLAVWSHRNREIEKKDIVLWYTLGFHHVPCQEDFPVMPTLSGGFELRPTNFFERNPVLKVNPPTTIPIWSPNDQSGNILWRHTEAELPETVTESRAEVSLVVRTVMTVGNYDYIFDWEFKPSGSIKIGVGLTGILGVKGAEYTNTDQIKGDVHGVLLADNVLGINHDHFFVFYLDLDIDGESNSFVKNNLVTKRVTNDNSPRKSYWTVESQTAKTESDARVKLGLEPSELVVVNPNKKTKPGNNHGYRIIPGSLSSISLLSEDDYPQIRGAFSRYNVWVTPYDKSEKWAAGQYVDHSRGDDTLAVWSHRNREIEKKDIVLWYTLGFHHVPCQEDFPVMPTLSGGFELRPTNFFERNPVLKVNPPTTM
;
A
#
# COMPACT_ATOMS: atom_id res chain seq x y z
N MET A 1 -5.41 -62.51 10.25
CA MET A 1 -6.24 -62.01 9.13
C MET A 1 -7.06 -60.82 9.63
N SER A 2 -7.35 -59.85 8.76
CA SER A 2 -8.10 -58.61 9.06
C SER A 2 -7.41 -57.62 10.01
N SER A 3 -6.58 -56.73 9.44
CA SER A 3 -6.10 -55.50 10.08
C SER A 3 -6.82 -54.30 9.45
N THR A 4 -7.53 -53.52 10.26
CA THR A 4 -8.20 -52.28 9.83
C THR A 4 -7.19 -51.14 9.70
N TRP A 5 -7.08 -50.57 8.49
CA TRP A 5 -6.28 -49.38 8.24
C TRP A 5 -7.06 -48.13 8.62
N THR A 6 -6.48 -47.27 9.45
CA THR A 6 -7.04 -45.96 9.81
C THR A 6 -6.40 -44.89 8.94
N LEU A 7 -7.22 -44.11 8.23
CA LEU A 7 -6.75 -43.02 7.36
C LEU A 7 -6.32 -41.81 8.21
N THR A 8 -5.04 -41.44 8.18
CA THR A 8 -4.56 -40.18 8.76
C THR A 8 -4.68 -39.08 7.72
N ILE A 9 -5.65 -38.18 7.91
CA ILE A 9 -5.81 -36.98 7.06
C ILE A 9 -4.75 -35.96 7.49
N ILE A 10 -3.76 -35.73 6.63
CA ILE A 10 -2.77 -34.64 6.77
C ILE A 10 -3.23 -33.50 5.86
N LEU A 11 -3.30 -32.27 6.40
CA LEU A 11 -3.76 -31.11 5.65
C LEU A 11 -2.82 -30.79 4.48
N LEU A 12 -3.35 -30.90 3.25
CA LEU A 12 -2.76 -30.23 2.10
C LEU A 12 -3.06 -28.74 2.18
N VAL A 13 -2.05 -27.91 2.44
CA VAL A 13 -2.03 -26.53 1.96
C VAL A 13 -1.31 -26.53 0.63
N SER A 14 -1.98 -27.05 -0.39
CA SER A 14 -1.70 -26.63 -1.75
C SER A 14 -2.34 -25.26 -1.92
N SER A 15 -1.56 -24.25 -2.30
CA SER A 15 -2.07 -23.13 -3.09
C SER A 15 -2.46 -23.66 -4.48
N LEU A 16 -3.45 -24.55 -4.51
CA LEU A 16 -4.26 -24.73 -5.68
C LEU A 16 -4.97 -23.39 -5.84
N LEU A 17 -4.48 -22.56 -6.75
CA LEU A 17 -5.41 -21.66 -7.41
C LEU A 17 -6.46 -22.56 -8.05
N THR A 18 -7.60 -22.72 -7.38
CA THR A 18 -8.85 -22.93 -8.09
C THR A 18 -9.16 -21.64 -8.83
N LEU A 19 -8.39 -21.41 -9.91
CA LEU A 19 -8.97 -20.94 -11.15
C LEU A 19 -10.15 -21.86 -11.41
N LEU A 20 -11.34 -21.41 -10.99
CA LEU A 20 -12.58 -21.86 -11.60
C LEU A 20 -12.34 -21.71 -13.11
N PRO A 21 -12.48 -22.78 -13.91
CA PRO A 21 -12.16 -22.71 -15.32
C PRO A 21 -13.21 -21.86 -16.03
N ILE A 22 -13.01 -20.55 -16.08
CA ILE A 22 -13.58 -19.66 -17.10
C ILE A 22 -12.78 -19.84 -18.40
N VAL A 23 -12.51 -21.10 -18.73
CA VAL A 23 -11.99 -21.61 -20.02
C VAL A 23 -12.66 -22.97 -20.26
N THR A 24 -13.98 -23.04 -20.07
CA THR A 24 -14.79 -24.11 -20.67
C THR A 24 -15.12 -23.71 -22.11
N GLY A 25 -14.17 -23.97 -23.01
CA GLY A 25 -14.36 -24.12 -24.45
C GLY A 25 -15.11 -23.00 -25.19
N ASP A 26 -14.35 -22.05 -25.73
CA ASP A 26 -14.65 -21.55 -27.09
C ASP A 26 -13.34 -21.59 -27.91
N GLU A 27 -13.31 -22.39 -28.97
CA GLU A 27 -12.11 -22.64 -29.79
C GLU A 27 -11.79 -21.47 -30.76
N ASN A 28 -12.51 -20.34 -30.66
CA ASN A 28 -12.40 -19.19 -31.56
C ASN A 28 -11.82 -17.90 -30.93
N HIS A 29 -11.34 -17.90 -29.68
CA HIS A 29 -10.74 -16.69 -29.12
C HIS A 29 -9.39 -16.36 -29.79
N HIS A 30 -9.28 -15.16 -30.37
CA HIS A 30 -8.02 -14.61 -30.86
C HIS A 30 -7.05 -14.37 -29.69
N LEU A 31 -5.90 -15.07 -29.70
CA LEU A 31 -4.82 -14.90 -28.72
C LEU A 31 -4.32 -13.45 -28.72
N HIS A 32 -4.29 -12.80 -27.55
CA HIS A 32 -3.70 -11.47 -27.40
C HIS A 32 -2.20 -11.61 -27.06
N PRO A 33 -1.29 -10.78 -27.61
CA PRO A 33 0.16 -10.97 -27.41
C PRO A 33 0.62 -10.90 -25.95
N LEU A 34 -0.10 -10.15 -25.11
CA LEU A 34 0.15 -10.03 -23.66
C LEU A 34 -0.52 -11.12 -22.80
N ASP A 35 -1.26 -12.07 -23.38
CA ASP A 35 -1.92 -13.12 -22.58
C ASP A 35 -0.90 -13.89 -21.74
N PRO A 36 -1.23 -14.30 -20.50
CA PRO A 36 -0.39 -15.21 -19.72
C PRO A 36 -0.03 -16.47 -20.50
N LEU A 37 1.11 -17.10 -20.18
CA LEU A 37 1.47 -18.37 -20.79
C LEU A 37 0.45 -19.45 -20.40
N THR A 38 -0.15 -20.09 -21.39
CA THR A 38 -1.11 -21.17 -21.17
C THR A 38 -0.43 -22.42 -20.60
N PRO A 39 -1.17 -23.34 -19.94
CA PRO A 39 -0.61 -24.61 -19.49
C PRO A 39 0.01 -25.44 -20.61
N SER A 40 -0.47 -25.32 -21.85
CA SER A 40 0.12 -25.98 -23.02
C SER A 40 1.48 -25.37 -23.38
N GLU A 41 1.56 -24.04 -23.45
CA GLU A 41 2.82 -23.31 -23.70
C GLU A 41 3.86 -23.60 -22.61
N ILE A 42 3.48 -23.66 -21.34
CA ILE A 42 4.41 -23.99 -20.23
C ILE A 42 4.95 -25.43 -20.37
N ASN A 43 4.10 -26.39 -20.77
CA ASN A 43 4.54 -27.76 -21.05
C ASN A 43 5.45 -27.83 -22.30
N GLN A 44 5.20 -27.00 -23.30
CA GLN A 44 6.03 -26.86 -24.50
C GLN A 44 7.41 -26.27 -24.15
N VAL A 45 7.47 -25.19 -23.36
CA VAL A 45 8.70 -24.62 -22.78
C VAL A 45 9.52 -25.70 -22.07
N GLN A 46 8.88 -26.45 -21.16
CA GLN A 46 9.54 -27.51 -20.41
C GLN A 46 10.11 -28.60 -21.33
N THR A 47 9.37 -28.97 -22.39
CA THR A 47 9.77 -29.98 -23.36
C THR A 47 10.98 -29.54 -24.18
N ILE A 48 10.95 -28.33 -24.75
CA ILE A 48 12.05 -27.74 -25.54
C ILE A 48 13.33 -27.68 -24.71
N ILE A 49 13.23 -27.24 -23.45
CA ILE A 49 14.38 -27.13 -22.54
C ILE A 49 14.94 -28.52 -22.22
N LYS A 50 14.11 -29.48 -21.77
CA LYS A 50 14.58 -30.85 -21.44
C LYS A 50 15.24 -31.55 -22.64
N GLN A 51 14.70 -31.36 -23.85
CA GLN A 51 15.30 -31.87 -25.08
C GLN A 51 16.65 -31.20 -25.37
N THR A 52 16.73 -29.87 -25.29
CA THR A 52 17.96 -29.12 -25.60
C THR A 52 19.12 -29.44 -24.66
N PHE A 53 18.83 -29.72 -23.38
CA PHE A 53 19.85 -30.11 -22.40
C PHE A 53 20.06 -31.64 -22.29
N ASN A 54 19.39 -32.46 -23.10
CA ASN A 54 19.49 -33.94 -23.12
C ASN A 54 19.31 -34.62 -21.74
N THR A 55 18.55 -34.00 -20.83
CA THR A 55 18.35 -34.51 -19.46
C THR A 55 17.29 -35.62 -19.44
N THR A 56 17.73 -36.88 -19.37
CA THR A 56 16.84 -38.05 -19.23
C THR A 56 16.49 -38.39 -17.78
N SER A 57 17.29 -37.95 -16.80
CA SER A 57 16.96 -37.99 -15.38
C SER A 57 16.10 -36.79 -14.97
N LYS A 58 15.34 -36.91 -13.87
CA LYS A 58 14.52 -35.81 -13.33
C LYS A 58 15.34 -34.80 -12.51
N ASP A 59 16.62 -35.06 -12.30
CA ASP A 59 17.31 -34.67 -11.07
C ASP A 59 18.36 -33.55 -11.25
N ASN A 60 18.60 -33.07 -12.47
CA ASN A 60 19.65 -32.07 -12.76
C ASN A 60 19.14 -30.67 -13.15
N ILE A 61 17.87 -30.48 -13.52
CA ILE A 61 17.34 -29.18 -13.98
C ILE A 61 16.10 -28.75 -13.21
N THR A 62 16.18 -27.59 -12.56
CA THR A 62 15.08 -26.98 -11.80
C THR A 62 14.65 -25.67 -12.45
N PHE A 63 13.34 -25.39 -12.41
CA PHE A 63 12.75 -24.16 -12.94
C PHE A 63 12.46 -23.20 -11.79
N HIS A 64 12.87 -21.94 -11.91
CA HIS A 64 12.76 -20.92 -10.86
C HIS A 64 11.90 -19.73 -11.28
N TYR A 65 11.86 -19.47 -12.58
CA TYR A 65 10.93 -18.52 -13.19
C TYR A 65 10.54 -19.02 -14.59
N VAL A 66 9.27 -18.92 -14.92
CA VAL A 66 8.72 -19.10 -16.27
C VAL A 66 7.66 -18.01 -16.43
N GLY A 67 7.88 -17.08 -17.37
CA GLY A 67 6.95 -15.99 -17.64
C GLY A 67 7.02 -15.55 -19.10
N LEU A 68 6.12 -14.66 -19.49
CA LEU A 68 6.11 -14.09 -20.84
C LEU A 68 7.37 -13.24 -21.06
N ASP A 69 8.07 -13.41 -22.18
CA ASP A 69 8.96 -12.37 -22.70
C ASP A 69 8.08 -11.39 -23.47
N ASP A 70 7.61 -10.35 -22.77
CA ASP A 70 6.70 -9.35 -23.31
C ASP A 70 7.16 -8.85 -24.69
N PRO A 71 6.29 -8.74 -25.71
CA PRO A 71 6.65 -8.10 -26.97
C PRO A 71 7.19 -6.68 -26.73
N ASP A 72 8.17 -6.25 -27.51
CA ASP A 72 8.69 -4.88 -27.40
C ASP A 72 7.55 -3.86 -27.64
N LYS A 73 7.45 -2.81 -26.82
CA LYS A 73 6.36 -1.82 -26.84
C LYS A 73 6.03 -1.30 -28.27
N PRO A 74 7.00 -0.92 -29.13
CA PRO A 74 6.73 -0.55 -30.52
C PRO A 74 6.14 -1.68 -31.39
N THR A 75 6.53 -2.93 -31.16
CA THR A 75 6.01 -4.11 -31.88
C THR A 75 4.56 -4.36 -31.49
N LEU A 76 4.23 -4.26 -30.20
CA LEU A 76 2.85 -4.38 -29.71
C LEU A 76 1.94 -3.26 -30.24
N LEU A 77 2.38 -2.00 -30.16
CA LEU A 77 1.63 -0.85 -30.66
C LEU A 77 1.43 -0.93 -32.19
N SER A 78 2.43 -1.38 -32.94
CA SER A 78 2.33 -1.65 -34.38
C SER A 78 1.29 -2.74 -34.69
N TRP A 79 1.24 -3.82 -33.91
CA TRP A 79 0.22 -4.87 -34.07
C TRP A 79 -1.20 -4.34 -33.77
N LEU A 80 -1.38 -3.62 -32.65
CA LEU A 80 -2.67 -2.99 -32.28
C LEU A 80 -3.19 -2.04 -33.38
N SER A 81 -2.30 -1.25 -33.99
CA SER A 81 -2.67 -0.25 -35.00
C SER A 81 -3.11 -0.83 -36.36
N ASN A 82 -2.66 -2.04 -36.71
CA ASN A 82 -2.83 -2.61 -38.04
C ASN A 82 -4.04 -3.59 -38.16
N ASN A 83 -4.98 -3.48 -37.22
CA ASN A 83 -6.16 -4.35 -37.08
C ASN A 83 -5.77 -5.83 -36.75
N PRO A 84 -5.78 -6.21 -35.45
CA PRO A 84 -5.40 -7.54 -34.94
C PRO A 84 -5.89 -8.76 -35.74
N SER A 85 -7.10 -8.72 -36.30
CA SER A 85 -7.69 -9.85 -37.03
C SER A 85 -7.01 -10.17 -38.36
N ASN A 86 -6.25 -9.23 -38.94
CA ASN A 86 -5.63 -9.35 -40.27
C ASN A 86 -4.09 -9.34 -40.22
N THR A 87 -3.48 -9.36 -39.04
CA THR A 87 -2.03 -9.22 -38.85
C THR A 87 -1.41 -10.42 -38.16
N THR A 88 -0.21 -10.80 -38.59
CA THR A 88 0.58 -11.83 -37.91
C THR A 88 0.87 -11.41 -36.48
N LEU A 89 0.61 -12.30 -35.52
CA LEU A 89 0.94 -12.08 -34.11
C LEU A 89 2.46 -11.84 -33.93
N PRO A 90 2.87 -11.00 -32.96
CA PRO A 90 4.24 -10.93 -32.50
C PRO A 90 4.78 -12.31 -32.09
N PRO A 91 6.10 -12.57 -32.18
CA PRO A 91 6.69 -13.83 -31.73
C PRO A 91 6.33 -14.14 -30.28
N ARG A 92 5.71 -15.31 -30.06
CA ARG A 92 5.25 -15.74 -28.75
C ARG A 92 6.41 -16.40 -27.99
N ARG A 93 6.93 -15.72 -26.97
CA ARG A 93 8.18 -16.10 -26.29
C ARG A 93 8.01 -16.18 -24.77
N ALA A 94 8.77 -17.09 -24.17
CA ALA A 94 8.86 -17.21 -22.72
C ALA A 94 10.28 -16.86 -22.25
N PHE A 95 10.39 -15.99 -21.25
CA PHE A 95 11.61 -15.83 -20.47
C PHE A 95 11.62 -16.86 -19.33
N VAL A 96 12.73 -17.58 -19.20
CA VAL A 96 12.85 -18.70 -18.27
C VAL A 96 14.17 -18.63 -17.53
N ILE A 97 14.11 -18.75 -16.21
CA ILE A 97 15.29 -18.98 -15.37
C ILE A 97 15.27 -20.43 -14.88
N VAL A 98 16.27 -21.20 -15.30
CA VAL A 98 16.52 -22.56 -14.80
C VAL A 98 17.84 -22.61 -14.03
N ARG A 99 17.96 -23.54 -13.08
CA ARG A 99 19.27 -23.94 -12.55
C ARG A 99 19.63 -25.32 -13.09
N LEU A 100 20.88 -25.45 -13.53
CA LEU A 100 21.50 -26.69 -14.02
C LEU A 100 22.95 -26.68 -13.57
N ASP A 101 23.44 -27.80 -13.02
CA ASP A 101 24.81 -27.96 -12.53
C ASP A 101 25.26 -26.80 -11.61
N ARG A 102 24.35 -26.37 -10.70
CA ARG A 102 24.48 -25.23 -9.76
C ARG A 102 24.64 -23.84 -10.40
N LYS A 103 24.49 -23.72 -11.72
CA LYS A 103 24.49 -22.43 -12.45
C LYS A 103 23.08 -21.99 -12.80
N SER A 104 22.84 -20.68 -12.70
CA SER A 104 21.60 -20.06 -13.19
C SER A 104 21.73 -19.77 -14.69
N HIS A 105 20.79 -20.26 -15.48
CA HIS A 105 20.68 -20.01 -16.91
C HIS A 105 19.46 -19.15 -17.21
N GLU A 106 19.66 -18.12 -18.04
CA GLU A 106 18.61 -17.30 -18.61
C GLU A 106 18.33 -17.80 -20.03
N LEU A 107 17.08 -18.11 -20.31
CA LEU A 107 16.66 -18.66 -21.60
C LEU A 107 15.49 -17.83 -22.15
N ILE A 108 15.55 -17.51 -23.44
CA ILE A 108 14.37 -17.07 -24.19
C ILE A 108 13.96 -18.22 -25.10
N VAL A 109 12.76 -18.75 -24.88
CA VAL A 109 12.17 -19.86 -25.65
C VAL A 109 11.12 -19.28 -26.60
N ASP A 110 11.29 -19.52 -27.89
CA ASP A 110 10.34 -19.10 -28.93
C ASP A 110 9.42 -20.29 -29.27
N LEU A 111 8.14 -20.11 -28.96
CA LEU A 111 7.12 -21.16 -29.01
C LEU A 111 6.62 -21.41 -30.43
N SER A 112 6.79 -20.43 -31.32
CA SER A 112 6.48 -20.57 -32.74
C SER A 112 7.55 -21.41 -33.46
N SER A 113 8.84 -21.21 -33.14
CA SER A 113 9.94 -22.00 -33.73
C SER A 113 10.29 -23.28 -32.96
N ASN A 114 9.67 -23.53 -31.80
CA ASN A 114 9.98 -24.65 -30.89
C ASN A 114 11.47 -24.70 -30.48
N SER A 115 12.10 -23.55 -30.24
CA SER A 115 13.54 -23.47 -30.00
C SER A 115 13.94 -22.45 -28.94
N ILE A 116 15.12 -22.64 -28.36
CA ILE A 116 15.77 -21.64 -27.50
C ILE A 116 16.48 -20.64 -28.41
N VAL A 117 16.05 -19.37 -28.40
CA VAL A 117 16.59 -18.29 -29.24
C VAL A 117 17.63 -17.43 -28.52
N SER A 118 17.66 -17.45 -27.19
CA SER A 118 18.73 -16.89 -26.37
C SER A 118 19.05 -17.82 -25.20
N LYS A 119 20.33 -17.97 -24.86
CA LYS A 119 20.82 -18.80 -23.75
C LYS A 119 22.07 -18.16 -23.14
N ASN A 120 21.91 -17.59 -21.97
CA ASN A 120 23.00 -17.01 -21.18
C ASN A 120 23.23 -17.82 -19.89
N VAL A 121 24.35 -17.54 -19.23
CA VAL A 121 24.64 -17.98 -17.85
C VAL A 121 24.74 -16.70 -17.02
N HIS A 122 24.04 -16.64 -15.90
CA HIS A 122 24.20 -15.54 -14.95
C HIS A 122 25.52 -15.72 -14.19
N GLU A 123 26.44 -14.78 -14.37
CA GLU A 123 27.74 -14.72 -13.67
C GLU A 123 27.81 -13.60 -12.63
N GLY A 124 26.74 -12.79 -12.51
CA GLY A 124 26.65 -11.69 -11.54
C GLY A 124 26.29 -12.15 -10.13
N HIS A 125 25.98 -11.18 -9.26
CA HIS A 125 25.56 -11.45 -7.90
C HIS A 125 24.09 -11.90 -7.80
N GLY A 126 23.76 -12.53 -6.67
CA GLY A 126 22.42 -13.00 -6.34
C GLY A 126 21.96 -14.28 -7.04
N TYR A 127 20.86 -14.85 -6.52
CA TYR A 127 20.25 -16.10 -6.96
C TYR A 127 18.77 -15.92 -7.31
N PRO A 128 18.18 -16.82 -8.12
CA PRO A 128 16.75 -16.81 -8.38
C PRO A 128 15.97 -17.36 -7.18
N LEU A 129 14.68 -17.02 -7.13
CA LEU A 129 13.73 -17.47 -6.12
C LEU A 129 13.82 -18.99 -5.90
N PHE A 130 13.72 -19.41 -4.64
CA PHE A 130 13.65 -20.82 -4.26
C PHE A 130 12.33 -21.44 -4.73
N ASN A 131 12.40 -22.54 -5.47
CA ASN A 131 11.17 -23.25 -5.85
C ASN A 131 10.63 -24.06 -4.64
N LEU A 132 9.36 -24.43 -4.70
CA LEU A 132 8.67 -25.06 -3.56
C LEU A 132 9.26 -26.44 -3.19
N GLU A 133 9.80 -27.20 -4.15
CA GLU A 133 10.38 -28.52 -3.89
C GLU A 133 11.74 -28.40 -3.18
N GLU A 134 12.57 -27.43 -3.54
CA GLU A 134 13.80 -27.09 -2.81
C GLU A 134 13.51 -26.74 -1.35
N GLN A 135 12.53 -25.86 -1.13
CA GLN A 135 12.14 -25.43 0.23
C GLN A 135 11.61 -26.62 1.06
N LYS A 136 10.81 -27.50 0.46
CA LYS A 136 10.33 -28.75 1.11
C LYS A 136 11.49 -29.66 1.49
N LEU A 137 12.44 -29.90 0.59
CA LEU A 137 13.59 -30.77 0.83
C LEU A 137 14.49 -30.20 1.94
N ALA A 138 14.82 -28.90 1.86
CA ALA A 138 15.60 -28.21 2.89
C ALA A 138 14.91 -28.25 4.27
N ARG A 139 13.59 -28.04 4.32
CA ARG A 139 12.77 -28.09 5.54
C ARG A 139 12.76 -29.45 6.25
N MET A 140 12.98 -30.56 5.53
CA MET A 140 13.05 -31.89 6.17
C MET A 140 14.39 -32.19 6.85
N LEU A 141 15.47 -31.47 6.51
CA LEU A 141 16.81 -31.74 7.04
C LEU A 141 16.91 -31.52 8.57
N PRO A 142 16.40 -30.40 9.17
CA PRO A 142 16.40 -30.22 10.62
C PRO A 142 15.82 -31.41 11.38
N LEU A 143 14.67 -31.93 10.90
CA LEU A 143 13.90 -32.97 11.58
C LEU A 143 14.59 -34.34 11.61
N THR A 144 15.67 -34.53 10.82
CA THR A 144 16.49 -35.75 10.80
C THR A 144 17.92 -35.51 11.29
N TYR A 145 18.25 -34.30 11.75
CA TYR A 145 19.60 -33.92 12.16
C TYR A 145 19.82 -34.14 13.66
N GLU A 146 20.69 -35.10 14.01
CA GLU A 146 20.92 -35.52 15.40
C GLU A 146 21.23 -34.36 16.39
N PRO A 147 22.09 -33.36 16.08
CA PRO A 147 22.29 -32.22 16.97
C PRO A 147 21.02 -31.39 17.23
N PHE A 148 20.14 -31.26 16.23
CA PHE A 148 18.85 -30.59 16.41
C PHE A 148 17.89 -31.43 17.26
N ILE A 149 17.79 -32.72 16.97
CA ILE A 149 17.00 -33.70 17.75
C ILE A 149 17.42 -33.66 19.23
N GLU A 150 18.72 -33.69 19.53
CA GLU A 150 19.24 -33.50 20.88
C GLU A 150 18.80 -32.17 21.51
N SER A 151 18.85 -31.07 20.77
CA SER A 151 18.50 -29.73 21.26
C SER A 151 17.00 -29.54 21.52
N ILE A 152 16.13 -30.23 20.77
CA ILE A 152 14.70 -30.33 21.05
C ILE A 152 14.43 -31.22 22.27
N ASN A 153 15.11 -32.36 22.39
CA ASN A 153 15.00 -33.25 23.55
C ASN A 153 15.49 -32.56 24.84
N LYS A 154 16.59 -31.79 24.80
CA LYS A 154 17.11 -30.96 25.91
C LYS A 154 16.11 -29.86 26.33
N ARG A 155 15.26 -29.40 25.41
CA ARG A 155 14.16 -28.46 25.71
C ARG A 155 12.94 -29.15 26.35
N GLY A 156 12.86 -30.48 26.33
CA GLY A 156 11.74 -31.27 26.84
C GLY A 156 10.55 -31.35 25.88
N LEU A 157 10.81 -31.19 24.58
CA LEU A 157 9.80 -31.11 23.53
C LEU A 157 9.80 -32.37 22.66
N ASN A 158 8.68 -32.70 22.03
CA ASN A 158 8.59 -33.81 21.09
C ASN A 158 8.99 -33.36 19.68
N VAL A 159 10.00 -33.98 19.07
CA VAL A 159 10.46 -33.67 17.70
C VAL A 159 9.34 -33.82 16.66
N SER A 160 8.40 -34.76 16.82
CA SER A 160 7.28 -34.92 15.87
C SER A 160 6.26 -33.78 15.90
N GLU A 161 6.37 -32.89 16.87
CA GLU A 161 5.53 -31.69 17.06
C GLU A 161 6.32 -30.40 16.74
N VAL A 162 7.51 -30.53 16.14
CA VAL A 162 8.33 -29.41 15.68
C VAL A 162 8.23 -29.30 14.16
N ASP A 163 8.12 -28.06 13.67
CA ASP A 163 8.20 -27.74 12.26
C ASP A 163 9.09 -26.52 12.03
N CYS A 164 9.68 -26.39 10.83
CA CYS A 164 10.64 -25.33 10.53
C CYS A 164 10.30 -24.61 9.22
N SER A 165 10.47 -23.29 9.22
CA SER A 165 10.33 -22.44 8.03
C SER A 165 11.70 -21.87 7.64
N GLY A 166 12.06 -22.05 6.36
CA GLY A 166 13.29 -21.53 5.79
C GLY A 166 13.07 -20.13 5.28
N VAL A 167 13.91 -19.19 5.70
CA VAL A 167 13.86 -17.78 5.27
C VAL A 167 15.17 -17.44 4.55
N THR A 168 15.08 -16.55 3.55
CA THR A 168 16.24 -16.04 2.82
C THR A 168 17.20 -15.32 3.76
N GLU A 169 18.50 -15.51 3.57
CA GLU A 169 19.52 -14.87 4.42
C GLU A 169 19.88 -13.47 3.91
N GLY A 170 19.88 -13.22 2.60
CA GLY A 170 20.32 -11.94 2.03
C GLY A 170 21.85 -11.82 1.97
N TRP A 171 22.40 -10.62 2.04
CA TRP A 171 23.85 -10.39 1.95
C TRP A 171 24.27 -9.36 2.99
N TYR A 172 25.44 -9.57 3.60
CA TYR A 172 25.92 -8.86 4.79
C TYR A 172 27.40 -8.46 4.72
N GLY A 173 27.93 -8.32 3.50
CA GLY A 173 29.30 -7.89 3.24
C GLY A 173 30.29 -9.01 2.96
N GLU A 174 29.85 -10.28 2.98
CA GLU A 174 30.69 -11.43 2.68
C GLU A 174 31.13 -11.45 1.20
N GLU A 175 32.39 -11.84 0.95
CA GLU A 175 32.98 -11.87 -0.40
C GLU A 175 32.33 -12.93 -1.31
N ASN A 176 31.91 -14.05 -0.73
CA ASN A 176 31.31 -15.19 -1.43
C ASN A 176 30.01 -15.60 -0.71
N SER A 177 28.88 -15.45 -1.40
CA SER A 177 27.60 -16.00 -0.96
C SER A 177 27.52 -17.48 -1.32
N ARG A 178 26.75 -18.24 -0.53
CA ARG A 178 26.23 -19.55 -0.90
C ARG A 178 24.72 -19.44 -1.07
N ARG A 179 24.08 -20.37 -1.78
CA ARG A 179 22.62 -20.35 -1.93
C ARG A 179 21.96 -21.08 -0.76
N ALA A 180 21.65 -20.34 0.31
CA ALA A 180 21.21 -20.90 1.57
C ALA A 180 19.87 -20.37 2.10
N LEU A 181 19.25 -21.17 2.96
CA LEU A 181 18.09 -20.79 3.76
C LEU A 181 18.45 -20.92 5.24
N LYS A 182 18.13 -19.89 6.03
CA LYS A 182 18.27 -19.90 7.49
C LYS A 182 16.91 -20.17 8.13
N PHE A 183 16.85 -21.21 8.94
CA PHE A 183 15.59 -21.76 9.44
C PHE A 183 15.22 -21.22 10.82
N THR A 184 13.95 -20.83 10.97
CA THR A 184 13.30 -20.68 12.28
C THR A 184 12.37 -21.87 12.49
N CYS A 185 12.40 -22.49 13.68
CA CYS A 185 11.56 -23.63 14.02
C CYS A 185 10.50 -23.25 15.07
N PHE A 186 9.42 -24.01 15.12
CA PHE A 186 8.19 -23.72 15.86
C PHE A 186 7.61 -25.00 16.48
N TYR A 187 6.83 -24.88 17.56
CA TYR A 187 6.21 -26.03 18.24
C TYR A 187 4.68 -26.07 18.07
N MET A 188 4.19 -27.07 17.35
CA MET A 188 2.81 -27.22 16.90
C MET A 188 1.85 -27.72 17.99
N ASN A 189 2.31 -28.52 18.96
CA ASN A 189 1.42 -29.21 19.90
C ASN A 189 0.44 -28.27 20.64
N GLY A 190 -0.86 -28.39 20.32
CA GLY A 190 -1.94 -27.63 20.93
C GLY A 190 -2.44 -26.43 20.11
N THR A 191 -1.87 -26.10 18.95
CA THR A 191 -2.37 -25.03 18.05
C THR A 191 -1.91 -25.21 16.61
N THR A 192 -2.75 -24.88 15.63
CA THR A 192 -2.27 -24.75 14.23
C THR A 192 -1.57 -23.41 13.98
N ASN A 193 -1.69 -22.43 14.87
CA ASN A 193 -0.96 -21.17 14.79
C ASN A 193 0.45 -21.33 15.39
N PHE A 194 1.25 -22.21 14.79
CA PHE A 194 2.59 -22.56 15.28
C PHE A 194 3.56 -21.37 15.23
N PHE A 195 3.34 -20.38 14.36
CA PHE A 195 4.12 -19.13 14.31
C PHE A 195 4.13 -18.39 15.64
N MET A 196 3.08 -18.50 16.46
CA MET A 196 3.03 -17.92 17.82
C MET A 196 3.91 -18.66 18.84
N ARG A 197 4.63 -19.70 18.43
CA ARG A 197 5.40 -20.61 19.30
C ARG A 197 6.81 -20.90 18.77
N PRO A 198 7.63 -19.86 18.51
CA PRO A 198 8.99 -20.01 18.02
C PRO A 198 9.91 -20.73 19.01
N LEU A 199 10.91 -21.42 18.45
CA LEU A 199 12.00 -22.07 19.16
C LEU A 199 13.27 -21.23 19.02
N GLU A 200 13.41 -20.26 19.91
CA GLU A 200 14.52 -19.30 19.88
C GLU A 200 15.89 -19.92 20.22
N GLY A 201 16.93 -19.17 19.80
CA GLY A 201 18.32 -19.43 20.15
C GLY A 201 18.96 -20.58 19.37
N ILE A 202 18.30 -21.12 18.35
CA ILE A 202 18.86 -22.10 17.42
C ILE A 202 19.13 -21.40 16.08
N THR A 203 20.40 -21.25 15.69
CA THR A 203 20.77 -20.99 14.29
C THR A 203 20.92 -22.31 13.56
N LEU A 204 20.27 -22.41 12.39
CA LEU A 204 20.37 -23.53 11.47
C LEU A 204 20.37 -22.99 10.05
N VAL A 205 21.44 -23.25 9.30
CA VAL A 205 21.58 -22.84 7.90
C VAL A 205 21.71 -24.07 7.00
N VAL A 206 20.88 -24.14 5.97
CA VAL A 206 20.93 -25.19 4.94
C VAL A 206 21.45 -24.58 3.64
N ASP A 207 22.50 -25.19 3.08
CA ASP A 207 22.86 -24.97 1.68
C ASP A 207 21.91 -25.79 0.80
N VAL A 208 21.22 -25.11 -0.12
CA VAL A 208 20.15 -25.70 -0.93
C VAL A 208 20.68 -26.38 -2.18
N ASP A 209 21.86 -25.97 -2.69
CA ASP A 209 22.53 -26.65 -3.81
C ASP A 209 23.25 -27.94 -3.37
N GLU A 210 23.58 -28.06 -2.08
CA GLU A 210 24.10 -29.29 -1.46
C GLU A 210 23.02 -30.13 -0.74
N LEU A 211 21.83 -29.54 -0.50
CA LEU A 211 20.78 -30.07 0.39
C LEU A 211 21.35 -30.58 1.73
N LYS A 212 22.11 -29.71 2.40
CA LYS A 212 22.87 -30.06 3.60
C LYS A 212 22.85 -28.94 4.63
N ILE A 213 22.71 -29.30 5.90
CA ILE A 213 22.96 -28.37 7.02
C ILE A 213 24.45 -28.04 7.07
N VAL A 214 24.76 -26.77 6.86
CA VAL A 214 26.14 -26.23 6.79
C VAL A 214 26.53 -25.44 8.04
N GLU A 215 25.55 -25.01 8.83
CA GLU A 215 25.77 -24.32 10.10
C GLU A 215 24.70 -24.74 11.11
N TYR A 216 25.12 -24.96 12.37
CA TYR A 216 24.23 -25.30 13.47
C TYR A 216 24.78 -24.81 14.81
N HIS A 217 24.02 -23.95 15.49
CA HIS A 217 24.38 -23.41 16.81
C HIS A 217 23.15 -23.33 17.72
N ASP A 218 23.19 -24.03 18.86
CA ASP A 218 22.22 -23.88 19.96
C ASP A 218 22.83 -22.97 21.04
N ARG A 219 22.39 -21.70 21.07
CA ARG A 219 22.95 -20.61 21.87
C ARG A 219 22.18 -20.32 23.15
N VAL A 220 20.85 -20.21 23.04
CA VAL A 220 19.98 -19.63 24.08
C VAL A 220 18.74 -20.49 24.25
N ARG A 221 18.25 -20.59 25.50
CA ARG A 221 16.96 -21.21 25.82
C ARG A 221 16.06 -20.21 26.53
N VAL A 222 15.02 -19.75 25.83
CA VAL A 222 13.91 -18.97 26.41
C VAL A 222 12.72 -19.87 26.76
N PRO A 223 11.76 -19.41 27.58
CA PRO A 223 10.48 -20.09 27.75
C PRO A 223 9.73 -20.19 26.41
N LEU A 224 9.21 -21.38 26.08
CA LEU A 224 8.37 -21.58 24.90
C LEU A 224 6.98 -20.96 25.14
N PRO A 225 6.48 -20.10 24.23
CA PRO A 225 5.12 -19.57 24.32
C PRO A 225 4.03 -20.65 24.42
N LYS A 226 2.93 -20.30 25.10
CA LYS A 226 1.77 -21.18 25.26
C LYS A 226 0.96 -21.27 23.96
N ALA A 227 0.31 -22.40 23.73
CA ALA A 227 -0.65 -22.55 22.65
C ALA A 227 -2.02 -21.90 22.95
N GLU A 228 -2.32 -21.68 24.23
CA GLU A 228 -3.59 -21.08 24.68
C GLU A 228 -3.79 -19.68 24.09
N GLY A 229 -4.96 -19.47 23.47
CA GLY A 229 -5.32 -18.17 22.90
C GLY A 229 -4.74 -17.86 21.52
N THR A 230 -4.07 -18.82 20.87
CA THR A 230 -3.48 -18.63 19.52
C THR A 230 -4.32 -19.17 18.36
N GLU A 231 -5.31 -20.03 18.64
CA GLU A 231 -6.24 -20.57 17.64
C GLU A 231 -7.11 -19.45 17.04
N TYR A 232 -7.40 -19.56 15.74
CA TYR A 232 -8.17 -18.57 14.97
C TYR A 232 -9.30 -19.19 14.13
N ARG A 233 -9.39 -20.53 14.07
CA ARG A 233 -10.42 -21.23 13.31
C ARG A 233 -11.70 -21.27 14.13
N TRP A 234 -12.72 -20.60 13.61
CA TRP A 234 -14.05 -20.44 14.21
C TRP A 234 -14.60 -21.71 14.89
N SER A 235 -14.50 -22.86 14.22
CA SER A 235 -15.03 -24.15 14.68
C SER A 235 -14.33 -24.75 15.91
N LEU A 236 -13.20 -24.19 16.35
CA LEU A 236 -12.38 -24.68 17.46
C LEU A 236 -12.21 -23.66 18.59
N LEU A 237 -12.81 -22.48 18.48
CA LEU A 237 -12.82 -21.49 19.55
C LEU A 237 -13.84 -21.86 20.63
N ASN A 238 -13.46 -21.67 21.89
CA ASN A 238 -14.32 -21.99 23.03
C ASN A 238 -15.57 -21.08 23.06
N GLN A 239 -16.75 -21.70 23.09
CA GLN A 239 -18.04 -21.03 23.23
C GLN A 239 -18.26 -20.54 24.69
N PRO A 240 -19.03 -19.45 24.92
CA PRO A 240 -19.78 -18.68 23.93
C PRO A 240 -18.88 -17.70 23.14
N LEU A 241 -19.00 -17.77 21.81
CA LEU A 241 -18.48 -16.73 20.92
C LEU A 241 -19.43 -15.53 21.02
N GLY A 242 -18.90 -14.42 21.53
CA GLY A 242 -19.71 -13.28 21.97
C GLY A 242 -20.06 -12.31 20.86
N ASP A 243 -21.03 -11.43 21.15
CA ASP A 243 -21.41 -10.29 20.34
C ASP A 243 -20.23 -9.43 19.86
N PRO A 244 -20.35 -8.73 18.71
CA PRO A 244 -21.61 -8.48 17.97
C PRO A 244 -21.94 -9.54 16.90
N HIS A 245 -23.18 -10.04 16.92
CA HIS A 245 -23.73 -10.80 15.79
C HIS A 245 -23.95 -9.91 14.56
N LEU A 246 -23.27 -10.19 13.44
CA LEU A 246 -23.52 -9.53 12.16
C LEU A 246 -24.72 -10.13 11.43
N ASN A 247 -25.64 -9.29 10.96
CA ASN A 247 -26.78 -9.73 10.14
C ASN A 247 -26.32 -10.15 8.74
N HIS A 248 -26.95 -11.19 8.17
CA HIS A 248 -26.78 -11.54 6.77
C HIS A 248 -27.27 -10.40 5.87
N PHE A 249 -26.54 -10.11 4.79
CA PHE A 249 -26.95 -9.24 3.71
C PHE A 249 -26.85 -9.99 2.37
N SER A 250 -27.65 -9.58 1.39
CA SER A 250 -27.63 -10.14 0.03
C SER A 250 -27.74 -9.00 -0.98
N PHE A 251 -26.93 -9.07 -2.04
CA PHE A 251 -26.94 -8.15 -3.17
C PHE A 251 -27.29 -8.92 -4.44
N ASP A 252 -28.01 -8.30 -5.36
CA ASP A 252 -28.42 -8.88 -6.64
C ASP A 252 -28.23 -7.86 -7.76
N GLN A 253 -27.90 -8.33 -8.97
CA GLN A 253 -27.73 -7.52 -10.17
C GLN A 253 -28.73 -8.00 -11.24
N PRO A 254 -29.94 -7.41 -11.32
CA PRO A 254 -31.03 -7.92 -12.16
C PRO A 254 -30.71 -7.99 -13.66
N GLU A 255 -29.83 -7.11 -14.14
CA GLU A 255 -29.37 -7.05 -15.54
C GLU A 255 -28.05 -7.82 -15.78
N GLY A 256 -27.51 -8.47 -14.74
CA GLY A 256 -26.18 -9.07 -14.73
C GLY A 256 -25.06 -8.06 -14.45
N SER A 257 -23.80 -8.53 -14.50
CA SER A 257 -22.64 -7.68 -14.24
C SER A 257 -22.40 -6.69 -15.39
N GLY A 258 -22.02 -5.46 -15.05
CA GLY A 258 -21.58 -4.45 -16.02
C GLY A 258 -20.20 -4.74 -16.66
N VAL A 259 -19.52 -5.80 -16.24
CA VAL A 259 -18.20 -6.22 -16.75
C VAL A 259 -18.36 -7.23 -17.88
N LYS A 260 -17.65 -7.00 -18.99
CA LYS A 260 -17.45 -7.97 -20.07
C LYS A 260 -15.98 -8.37 -20.11
N ILE A 261 -15.72 -9.66 -20.29
CA ILE A 261 -14.37 -10.21 -20.38
C ILE A 261 -14.30 -11.11 -21.60
N GLU A 262 -13.36 -10.80 -22.51
CA GLU A 262 -13.08 -11.55 -23.72
C GLU A 262 -11.62 -12.01 -23.68
N GLY A 263 -11.39 -13.29 -23.37
CA GLY A 263 -10.06 -13.77 -22.99
C GLY A 263 -9.57 -13.05 -21.74
N HIS A 264 -8.53 -12.22 -21.89
CA HIS A 264 -8.01 -11.35 -20.82
C HIS A 264 -8.34 -9.86 -21.03
N VAL A 265 -9.10 -9.48 -22.05
CA VAL A 265 -9.53 -8.09 -22.27
C VAL A 265 -10.78 -7.83 -21.43
N VAL A 266 -10.67 -6.90 -20.48
CA VAL A 266 -11.74 -6.47 -19.59
C VAL A 266 -12.32 -5.15 -20.11
N ARG A 267 -13.64 -5.10 -20.24
CA ARG A 267 -14.42 -3.91 -20.61
C ARG A 267 -15.49 -3.65 -19.58
N TRP A 268 -15.50 -2.45 -19.01
CA TRP A 268 -16.48 -2.05 -17.99
C TRP A 268 -16.70 -0.54 -18.03
N ALA A 269 -17.96 -0.10 -17.95
CA ALA A 269 -18.38 1.29 -18.08
C ALA A 269 -17.77 2.01 -19.32
N ASN A 270 -16.70 2.78 -19.13
CA ASN A 270 -15.93 3.48 -20.16
C ASN A 270 -14.45 3.05 -20.21
N TRP A 271 -14.05 2.00 -19.50
CA TRP A 271 -12.70 1.44 -19.50
C TRP A 271 -12.56 0.20 -20.37
N GLU A 272 -11.40 0.09 -21.01
CA GLU A 272 -10.89 -1.13 -21.64
C GLU A 272 -9.43 -1.34 -21.22
N PHE A 273 -9.09 -2.55 -20.77
CA PHE A 273 -7.72 -2.93 -20.41
C PHE A 273 -7.50 -4.44 -20.58
N HIS A 274 -6.24 -4.85 -20.66
CA HIS A 274 -5.81 -6.26 -20.63
C HIS A 274 -5.37 -6.63 -19.21
N LEU A 275 -5.82 -7.80 -18.71
CA LEU A 275 -5.48 -8.35 -17.40
C LEU A 275 -4.52 -9.53 -17.56
N GLY A 276 -3.23 -9.25 -17.51
CA GLY A 276 -2.17 -10.26 -17.48
C GLY A 276 -1.92 -10.82 -16.08
N PHE A 277 -1.08 -11.85 -16.02
CA PHE A 277 -0.57 -12.46 -14.79
C PHE A 277 0.86 -12.94 -15.02
N ASP A 278 1.74 -12.62 -14.08
CA ASP A 278 3.12 -13.08 -14.02
C ASP A 278 3.43 -13.77 -12.68
N ALA A 279 4.31 -14.76 -12.69
CA ALA A 279 4.63 -15.57 -11.52
C ALA A 279 5.39 -14.81 -10.41
N ARG A 280 6.01 -13.66 -10.72
CA ARG A 280 6.70 -12.77 -9.75
C ARG A 280 5.87 -11.54 -9.42
N ALA A 281 5.26 -10.88 -10.41
CA ALA A 281 4.49 -9.65 -10.19
C ALA A 281 3.03 -9.89 -9.73
N GLY A 282 2.48 -11.08 -9.98
CA GLY A 282 1.04 -11.33 -9.88
C GLY A 282 0.27 -10.70 -11.04
N PRO A 283 -0.93 -10.12 -10.81
CA PRO A 283 -1.68 -9.44 -11.85
C PRO A 283 -0.92 -8.25 -12.46
N VAL A 284 -1.07 -8.09 -13.77
CA VAL A 284 -0.49 -6.98 -14.54
C VAL A 284 -1.62 -6.34 -15.34
N ILE A 285 -1.95 -5.08 -15.02
CA ILE A 285 -2.88 -4.29 -15.82
C ILE A 285 -2.11 -3.75 -17.03
N SER A 286 -2.59 -3.96 -18.25
CA SER A 286 -1.94 -3.46 -19.47
C SER A 286 -2.92 -2.74 -20.40
N LEU A 287 -2.41 -1.83 -21.24
CA LEU A 287 -3.18 -1.11 -22.27
C LEU A 287 -4.42 -0.36 -21.75
N ALA A 288 -4.40 0.07 -20.48
CA ALA A 288 -5.54 0.69 -19.84
C ALA A 288 -5.91 2.03 -20.50
N SER A 289 -7.11 2.05 -21.08
CA SER A 289 -7.62 3.11 -21.92
C SER A 289 -9.05 3.47 -21.53
N ILE A 290 -9.38 4.76 -21.57
CA ILE A 290 -10.71 5.28 -21.23
C ILE A 290 -11.39 5.89 -22.46
N TYR A 291 -12.68 5.60 -22.64
CA TYR A 291 -13.50 6.13 -23.71
C TYR A 291 -13.95 7.56 -23.39
N ASP A 292 -13.38 8.52 -24.10
CA ASP A 292 -13.77 9.91 -24.06
C ASP A 292 -15.00 10.14 -24.93
N ARG A 293 -16.14 10.40 -24.29
CA ARG A 293 -17.43 10.65 -24.95
C ARG A 293 -17.50 11.98 -25.71
N GLU A 294 -16.65 12.96 -25.39
CA GLU A 294 -16.62 14.24 -26.11
C GLU A 294 -15.72 14.16 -27.35
N GLN A 295 -14.64 13.35 -27.29
CA GLN A 295 -13.75 13.10 -28.44
C GLN A 295 -14.15 11.88 -29.29
N GLY A 296 -15.05 11.02 -28.82
CA GLY A 296 -15.57 9.87 -29.56
C GLY A 296 -14.57 8.72 -29.77
N LYS A 297 -13.62 8.53 -28.85
CA LYS A 297 -12.53 7.54 -28.96
C LYS A 297 -12.04 7.06 -27.60
N TYR A 298 -11.40 5.89 -27.58
CA TYR A 298 -10.53 5.51 -26.47
C TYR A 298 -9.24 6.34 -26.46
N ARG A 299 -8.72 6.59 -25.26
CA ARG A 299 -7.51 7.35 -25.00
C ARG A 299 -6.66 6.59 -23.98
N ALA A 300 -5.38 6.42 -24.29
CA ALA A 300 -4.45 5.69 -23.44
C ALA A 300 -4.16 6.45 -22.13
N VAL A 301 -4.02 5.70 -21.04
CA VAL A 301 -3.66 6.21 -19.71
C VAL A 301 -2.43 5.46 -19.17
N MET A 302 -2.43 4.13 -19.21
CA MET A 302 -1.34 3.31 -18.67
C MET A 302 -1.05 2.13 -19.58
N HIS A 303 0.18 2.04 -20.07
CA HIS A 303 0.66 0.92 -20.88
C HIS A 303 0.76 -0.36 -20.06
N ARG A 304 1.34 -0.27 -18.85
CA ARG A 304 1.56 -1.39 -17.94
C ARG A 304 1.63 -0.91 -16.49
N GLY A 305 0.81 -1.50 -15.63
CA GLY A 305 0.79 -1.33 -14.18
C GLY A 305 0.95 -2.65 -13.45
N SER A 306 1.94 -2.75 -12.57
CA SER A 306 2.11 -3.92 -11.68
C SER A 306 2.79 -3.54 -10.37
N ILE A 307 2.72 -4.41 -9.37
CA ILE A 307 3.72 -4.40 -8.30
C ILE A 307 5.04 -4.85 -8.92
N SER A 308 6.15 -4.25 -8.49
CA SER A 308 7.50 -4.60 -8.93
C SER A 308 8.26 -5.34 -7.84
N GLU A 309 8.15 -4.90 -6.58
CA GLU A 309 8.84 -5.54 -5.46
C GLU A 309 8.18 -5.23 -4.11
N LEU A 310 8.44 -6.09 -3.11
CA LEU A 310 8.17 -5.80 -1.69
C LEU A 310 9.41 -6.02 -0.82
N PHE A 311 9.62 -5.11 0.12
CA PHE A 311 10.66 -5.18 1.15
C PHE A 311 10.06 -5.04 2.56
N VAL A 312 10.32 -6.01 3.43
CA VAL A 312 9.76 -6.07 4.81
C VAL A 312 10.89 -6.24 5.84
N PRO A 313 11.69 -5.21 6.12
CA PRO A 313 12.78 -5.29 7.09
C PRO A 313 12.25 -5.43 8.53
N TYR A 314 12.82 -6.36 9.28
CA TYR A 314 12.67 -6.44 10.74
C TYR A 314 13.78 -5.64 11.46
N MET A 315 13.44 -5.15 12.66
CA MET A 315 14.28 -4.22 13.45
C MET A 315 14.96 -4.86 14.67
N ASP A 316 14.94 -6.18 14.76
CA ASP A 316 15.71 -6.93 15.76
C ASP A 316 17.05 -7.34 15.14
N GLU A 317 18.14 -6.77 15.64
CA GLU A 317 19.48 -7.06 15.15
C GLU A 317 20.08 -8.35 15.74
N THR A 318 19.45 -9.05 16.70
CA THR A 318 20.00 -10.31 17.22
C THR A 318 19.97 -11.40 16.14
N GLU A 319 20.79 -12.44 16.31
CA GLU A 319 21.05 -13.35 15.20
C GLU A 319 19.82 -14.18 14.76
N GLU A 320 18.80 -14.26 15.62
CA GLU A 320 17.51 -14.89 15.38
C GLU A 320 16.63 -14.12 14.36
N TRP A 321 16.92 -12.84 14.10
CA TRP A 321 16.05 -11.94 13.32
C TRP A 321 16.75 -11.05 12.29
N TYR A 322 18.04 -10.72 12.47
CA TYR A 322 18.75 -9.69 11.68
C TYR A 322 18.58 -9.79 10.16
N TYR A 323 18.40 -11.02 9.66
CA TYR A 323 18.38 -11.43 8.26
C TYR A 323 16.99 -11.42 7.58
N LYS A 324 15.89 -11.37 8.34
CA LYS A 324 14.54 -11.67 7.82
C LYS A 324 13.92 -10.51 7.01
N THR A 325 13.43 -10.80 5.79
CA THR A 325 12.66 -9.87 4.93
C THR A 325 11.62 -10.58 4.02
N VAL A 326 10.29 -10.60 4.33
CA VAL A 326 9.27 -11.51 3.67
C VAL A 326 7.80 -10.94 3.60
N VAL A 327 6.93 -11.49 2.74
CA VAL A 327 5.60 -11.01 2.15
C VAL A 327 4.33 -11.76 2.74
N THR A 328 3.00 -11.38 2.57
CA THR A 328 1.85 -12.21 1.96
C THR A 328 0.28 -12.02 1.76
N GLU A 329 -0.73 -12.85 2.23
CA GLU A 329 -2.19 -13.09 1.76
C GLU A 329 -3.48 -12.72 2.65
N SER A 330 -4.30 -11.70 2.36
CA SER A 330 -5.43 -11.16 3.22
C SER A 330 -6.71 -11.96 3.62
N ARG A 331 -7.43 -11.42 4.63
CA ARG A 331 -8.89 -11.62 4.91
C ARG A 331 -9.76 -10.39 4.62
N ALA A 332 -11.06 -10.62 4.35
CA ALA A 332 -12.08 -9.58 4.17
C ALA A 332 -12.75 -9.14 5.50
N GLU A 333 -13.10 -7.86 5.60
CA GLU A 333 -13.80 -7.23 6.73
C GLU A 333 -15.13 -6.60 6.26
N VAL A 334 -16.12 -6.49 7.16
CA VAL A 334 -17.43 -5.86 6.91
C VAL A 334 -17.59 -4.73 7.93
N SER A 335 -17.93 -3.52 7.51
CA SER A 335 -18.04 -2.33 8.35
C SER A 335 -19.42 -1.66 8.29
N LEU A 336 -19.75 -0.87 9.32
CA LEU A 336 -20.94 -0.02 9.38
C LEU A 336 -20.55 1.42 9.01
N VAL A 337 -21.11 1.97 7.94
CA VAL A 337 -20.87 3.37 7.54
C VAL A 337 -22.07 4.25 7.87
N VAL A 338 -21.83 5.30 8.66
CA VAL A 338 -22.78 6.39 8.89
C VAL A 338 -22.35 7.61 8.06
N ARG A 339 -23.10 7.90 7.00
CA ARG A 339 -22.83 9.03 6.10
C ARG A 339 -23.71 10.23 6.41
N THR A 340 -23.10 11.40 6.55
CA THR A 340 -23.78 12.71 6.55
C THR A 340 -23.31 13.52 5.35
N VAL A 341 -24.20 14.33 4.76
CA VAL A 341 -23.86 15.22 3.66
C VAL A 341 -24.31 16.64 3.99
N MET A 342 -23.42 17.61 3.80
CA MET A 342 -23.65 19.03 4.09
C MET A 342 -23.34 19.87 2.85
N THR A 343 -24.28 20.71 2.43
CA THR A 343 -24.05 21.69 1.36
C THR A 343 -23.82 23.07 1.97
N VAL A 344 -22.76 23.76 1.54
CA VAL A 344 -22.37 25.09 2.01
C VAL A 344 -22.05 25.96 0.80
N GLY A 345 -23.00 26.81 0.42
CA GLY A 345 -22.96 27.54 -0.85
C GLY A 345 -22.89 26.55 -2.02
N ASN A 346 -21.94 26.77 -2.91
CA ASN A 346 -21.71 25.93 -4.09
C ASN A 346 -21.03 24.57 -3.80
N TYR A 347 -20.57 24.31 -2.57
CA TYR A 347 -19.78 23.11 -2.21
C TYR A 347 -20.56 22.08 -1.40
N ASP A 348 -20.24 20.81 -1.63
CA ASP A 348 -20.88 19.65 -1.03
C ASP A 348 -19.84 18.79 -0.30
N TYR A 349 -20.05 18.59 1.00
CA TYR A 349 -19.16 17.85 1.89
C TYR A 349 -19.81 16.57 2.40
N ILE A 350 -19.12 15.45 2.24
CA ILE A 350 -19.57 14.10 2.62
C ILE A 350 -18.71 13.66 3.81
N PHE A 351 -19.34 13.32 4.92
CA PHE A 351 -18.67 12.85 6.13
C PHE A 351 -19.10 11.42 6.44
N ASP A 352 -18.14 10.50 6.40
CA ASP A 352 -18.35 9.08 6.66
C ASP A 352 -17.72 8.70 7.99
N TRP A 353 -18.50 8.08 8.87
CA TRP A 353 -18.01 7.40 10.06
C TRP A 353 -18.14 5.89 9.84
N GLU A 354 -17.04 5.25 9.51
CA GLU A 354 -16.92 3.81 9.28
C GLU A 354 -16.47 3.10 10.57
N PHE A 355 -17.39 2.37 11.20
CA PHE A 355 -17.14 1.57 12.39
C PHE A 355 -16.84 0.12 11.98
N LYS A 356 -15.66 -0.37 12.35
CA LYS A 356 -15.19 -1.72 12.01
C LYS A 356 -15.33 -2.68 13.20
N PRO A 357 -15.60 -3.98 12.98
CA PRO A 357 -15.63 -5.00 14.04
C PRO A 357 -14.29 -5.16 14.78
N SER A 358 -13.19 -4.70 14.18
CA SER A 358 -11.89 -4.55 14.82
C SER A 358 -11.83 -3.50 15.95
N GLY A 359 -12.90 -2.72 16.16
CA GLY A 359 -12.93 -1.57 17.07
C GLY A 359 -12.37 -0.29 16.44
N SER A 360 -11.87 -0.37 15.21
CA SER A 360 -11.35 0.79 14.47
C SER A 360 -12.49 1.69 13.98
N ILE A 361 -12.29 3.00 14.06
CA ILE A 361 -13.20 4.03 13.57
C ILE A 361 -12.47 4.81 12.48
N LYS A 362 -12.90 4.66 11.24
CA LYS A 362 -12.34 5.37 10.09
C LYS A 362 -13.25 6.53 9.70
N ILE A 363 -12.69 7.72 9.62
CA ILE A 363 -13.37 8.96 9.28
C ILE A 363 -13.01 9.31 7.84
N GLY A 364 -14.00 9.32 6.95
CA GLY A 364 -13.86 9.76 5.56
C GLY A 364 -14.41 11.16 5.35
N VAL A 365 -13.73 11.97 4.54
CA VAL A 365 -14.22 13.27 4.06
C VAL A 365 -14.19 13.29 2.54
N GLY A 366 -15.35 13.44 1.91
CA GLY A 366 -15.51 13.62 0.47
C GLY A 366 -15.89 15.06 0.11
N LEU A 367 -15.31 15.59 -0.96
CA LEU A 367 -15.59 16.92 -1.52
C LEU A 367 -16.19 16.77 -2.93
N THR A 368 -17.29 17.45 -3.20
CA THR A 368 -17.95 17.57 -4.52
C THR A 368 -18.66 18.95 -4.57
N GLY A 369 -19.40 19.24 -5.63
CA GLY A 369 -20.20 20.46 -5.78
C GLY A 369 -19.80 21.27 -7.00
N ILE A 370 -20.44 22.42 -7.18
CA ILE A 370 -20.18 23.34 -8.30
C ILE A 370 -18.89 24.11 -8.02
N LEU A 371 -18.00 24.19 -9.02
CA LEU A 371 -16.71 24.83 -8.82
C LEU A 371 -16.81 26.35 -8.73
N GLY A 372 -16.12 26.95 -7.75
CA GLY A 372 -15.98 28.40 -7.64
C GLY A 372 -15.13 29.00 -8.77
N VAL A 373 -15.75 29.81 -9.63
CA VAL A 373 -15.12 30.42 -10.81
C VAL A 373 -15.23 31.95 -10.82
N LYS A 374 -14.35 32.61 -11.56
CA LYS A 374 -14.49 34.03 -11.97
C LYS A 374 -14.46 34.19 -13.49
N GLY A 375 -15.11 35.25 -13.97
CA GLY A 375 -14.95 35.70 -15.35
C GLY A 375 -13.53 36.22 -15.62
N ALA A 376 -13.03 35.99 -16.82
CA ALA A 376 -11.70 36.39 -17.28
C ALA A 376 -11.72 36.82 -18.75
N GLU A 377 -10.74 37.61 -19.19
CA GLU A 377 -10.60 37.99 -20.61
C GLU A 377 -9.99 36.88 -21.48
N TYR A 378 -9.40 35.85 -20.86
CA TYR A 378 -8.66 34.81 -21.55
C TYR A 378 -9.55 33.73 -22.19
N THR A 379 -9.19 33.32 -23.40
CA THR A 379 -9.75 32.15 -24.11
C THR A 379 -8.73 31.03 -24.33
N ASN A 380 -7.44 31.29 -24.04
CA ASN A 380 -6.39 30.27 -24.08
C ASN A 380 -5.24 30.59 -23.09
N THR A 381 -4.58 29.57 -22.54
CA THR A 381 -3.46 29.70 -21.60
C THR A 381 -2.29 30.51 -22.15
N ASP A 382 -2.04 30.46 -23.47
CA ASP A 382 -0.92 31.18 -24.10
C ASP A 382 -1.09 32.72 -24.03
N GLN A 383 -2.28 33.21 -23.63
CA GLN A 383 -2.56 34.61 -23.36
C GLN A 383 -2.18 35.03 -21.93
N ILE A 384 -2.02 34.08 -21.01
CA ILE A 384 -1.72 34.31 -19.59
C ILE A 384 -0.21 34.51 -19.43
N LYS A 385 0.19 35.70 -18.95
CA LYS A 385 1.60 36.11 -18.82
C LYS A 385 2.08 36.28 -17.38
N GLY A 386 1.28 35.87 -16.41
CA GLY A 386 1.56 36.02 -14.99
C GLY A 386 0.52 35.30 -14.14
N ASP A 387 0.60 35.50 -12.83
CA ASP A 387 -0.30 34.88 -11.87
C ASP A 387 -1.72 35.44 -11.99
N VAL A 388 -2.67 34.58 -12.36
CA VAL A 388 -4.10 34.89 -12.47
C VAL A 388 -4.92 34.32 -11.31
N HIS A 389 -4.26 33.76 -10.29
CA HIS A 389 -4.85 33.17 -9.08
C HIS A 389 -5.82 32.01 -9.35
N GLY A 390 -5.52 31.18 -10.35
CA GLY A 390 -6.40 30.10 -10.79
C GLY A 390 -5.98 29.47 -12.12
N VAL A 391 -6.77 28.52 -12.59
CA VAL A 391 -6.57 27.76 -13.84
C VAL A 391 -7.66 28.11 -14.86
N LEU A 392 -7.31 28.19 -16.15
CA LEU A 392 -8.28 28.44 -17.22
C LEU A 392 -8.99 27.13 -17.61
N LEU A 393 -10.30 27.08 -17.37
CA LEU A 393 -11.10 25.86 -17.49
C LEU A 393 -11.96 25.85 -18.77
N ALA A 394 -12.42 27.02 -19.18
CA ALA A 394 -13.15 27.25 -20.41
C ALA A 394 -12.93 28.70 -20.87
N ASP A 395 -13.39 29.03 -22.08
CA ASP A 395 -13.39 30.38 -22.63
C ASP A 395 -13.97 31.36 -21.60
N ASN A 396 -13.16 32.34 -21.19
CA ASN A 396 -13.51 33.38 -20.22
C ASN A 396 -13.82 32.90 -18.78
N VAL A 397 -13.46 31.67 -18.40
CA VAL A 397 -13.74 31.09 -17.08
C VAL A 397 -12.46 30.60 -16.39
N LEU A 398 -12.07 31.27 -15.31
CA LEU A 398 -10.99 30.84 -14.40
C LEU A 398 -11.56 30.15 -13.17
N GLY A 399 -11.15 28.90 -12.90
CA GLY A 399 -11.33 28.25 -11.60
C GLY A 399 -10.33 28.80 -10.59
N ILE A 400 -10.78 29.18 -9.41
CA ILE A 400 -9.94 29.83 -8.40
C ILE A 400 -9.18 28.80 -7.57
N ASN A 401 -7.91 29.06 -7.26
CA ASN A 401 -7.16 28.26 -6.27
C ASN A 401 -7.74 28.51 -4.87
N HIS A 402 -8.16 27.45 -4.16
CA HIS A 402 -8.80 27.56 -2.85
C HIS A 402 -8.51 26.35 -1.96
N ASP A 403 -8.82 26.47 -0.67
CA ASP A 403 -8.59 25.43 0.33
C ASP A 403 -9.89 25.02 1.03
N HIS A 404 -9.95 23.76 1.46
CA HIS A 404 -10.98 23.27 2.39
C HIS A 404 -10.29 22.69 3.64
N PHE A 405 -10.63 23.21 4.82
CA PHE A 405 -10.11 22.72 6.11
C PHE A 405 -11.25 22.26 7.01
N PHE A 406 -11.08 21.08 7.60
CA PHE A 406 -12.03 20.46 8.52
C PHE A 406 -11.30 20.08 9.79
N VAL A 407 -11.87 20.41 10.95
CA VAL A 407 -11.28 20.08 12.25
C VAL A 407 -12.28 19.30 13.09
N PHE A 408 -11.86 18.12 13.55
CA PHE A 408 -12.64 17.19 14.33
C PHE A 408 -12.38 17.41 15.81
N TYR A 409 -13.43 17.70 16.57
CA TYR A 409 -13.43 17.64 18.03
C TYR A 409 -13.61 16.17 18.44
N LEU A 410 -12.63 15.60 19.15
CA LEU A 410 -12.63 14.20 19.58
C LEU A 410 -12.38 14.14 21.10
N ASP A 411 -13.46 14.08 21.87
CA ASP A 411 -13.42 13.69 23.30
C ASP A 411 -13.14 12.18 23.38
N LEU A 412 -11.98 11.81 23.94
CA LEU A 412 -11.50 10.41 23.91
C LEU A 412 -11.37 9.83 25.32
N ASP A 413 -12.52 9.53 25.93
CA ASP A 413 -12.69 8.85 27.24
C ASP A 413 -12.25 7.37 27.23
N ILE A 414 -11.04 7.07 26.77
CA ILE A 414 -10.54 5.68 26.65
C ILE A 414 -10.48 5.06 28.04
N ASP A 415 -11.41 4.18 28.37
CA ASP A 415 -11.67 3.63 29.72
C ASP A 415 -11.79 4.69 30.84
N GLY A 416 -12.34 5.85 30.48
CA GLY A 416 -12.63 6.99 31.34
C GLY A 416 -11.60 8.13 31.27
N GLU A 417 -12.05 9.31 31.67
CA GLU A 417 -11.48 10.68 31.55
C GLU A 417 -9.98 10.89 31.86
N SER A 418 -9.22 9.93 32.39
CA SER A 418 -7.83 10.18 32.84
C SER A 418 -6.79 9.82 31.77
N ASN A 419 -6.89 10.45 30.60
CA ASN A 419 -6.09 10.09 29.43
C ASN A 419 -4.79 10.90 29.30
N SER A 420 -3.96 10.57 28.31
CA SER A 420 -2.69 11.24 28.01
C SER A 420 -2.32 11.06 26.55
N PHE A 421 -1.83 12.12 25.90
CA PHE A 421 -1.31 12.06 24.54
C PHE A 421 0.17 11.66 24.54
N VAL A 422 0.53 10.67 23.71
CA VAL A 422 1.87 10.11 23.60
C VAL A 422 2.31 10.15 22.14
N LYS A 423 3.52 10.66 21.92
CA LYS A 423 4.20 10.63 20.62
C LYS A 423 5.26 9.54 20.68
N ASN A 424 5.05 8.48 19.90
CA ASN A 424 6.00 7.39 19.74
C ASN A 424 6.91 7.73 18.55
N ASN A 425 8.05 8.36 18.81
CA ASN A 425 8.98 8.74 17.75
C ASN A 425 9.75 7.51 17.27
N LEU A 426 9.84 7.31 15.95
CA LEU A 426 10.57 6.19 15.36
C LEU A 426 12.02 6.64 15.11
N VAL A 427 12.97 6.08 15.88
CA VAL A 427 14.35 6.56 15.94
C VAL A 427 15.31 5.51 15.42
N THR A 428 16.02 5.82 14.34
CA THR A 428 17.11 4.98 13.82
C THR A 428 18.24 4.88 14.85
N LYS A 429 18.63 3.65 15.18
CA LYS A 429 19.80 3.32 15.99
C LYS A 429 20.89 2.73 15.11
N ARG A 430 22.14 3.12 15.37
CA ARG A 430 23.32 2.47 14.79
C ARG A 430 23.69 1.25 15.62
N VAL A 431 23.92 0.13 14.95
CA VAL A 431 24.55 -1.04 15.56
C VAL A 431 26.03 -0.69 15.74
N THR A 432 26.50 -0.74 16.99
CA THR A 432 27.88 -0.41 17.39
C THR A 432 28.63 -1.59 18.02
N ASN A 433 27.99 -2.76 18.11
CA ASN A 433 28.60 -4.00 18.56
C ASN A 433 28.91 -4.90 17.35
N ASP A 434 29.92 -5.76 17.48
CA ASP A 434 30.31 -6.69 16.42
C ASP A 434 29.45 -7.98 16.41
N ASN A 435 28.37 -8.02 17.19
CA ASN A 435 27.51 -9.21 17.38
C ASN A 435 26.41 -9.34 16.31
N SER A 436 26.18 -8.28 15.52
CA SER A 436 25.25 -8.29 14.40
C SER A 436 25.93 -7.70 13.17
N PRO A 437 25.75 -8.27 11.97
CA PRO A 437 26.32 -7.67 10.76
C PRO A 437 25.52 -6.44 10.30
N ARG A 438 24.27 -6.27 10.74
CA ARG A 438 23.42 -5.10 10.46
C ARG A 438 24.13 -3.80 10.85
N LYS A 439 23.89 -2.73 10.11
CA LYS A 439 24.41 -1.39 10.43
C LYS A 439 23.40 -0.56 11.22
N SER A 440 22.12 -0.86 11.08
CA SER A 440 21.02 -0.13 11.72
C SER A 440 19.76 -0.95 11.96
N TYR A 441 18.96 -0.42 12.86
CA TYR A 441 17.54 -0.73 13.02
C TYR A 441 16.84 0.55 13.46
N TRP A 442 15.51 0.55 13.56
CA TRP A 442 14.78 1.63 14.24
C TRP A 442 14.02 1.09 15.46
N THR A 443 13.88 1.94 16.47
CA THR A 443 13.15 1.64 17.71
C THR A 443 12.22 2.79 18.07
N VAL A 444 11.41 2.60 19.12
CA VAL A 444 10.38 3.57 19.54
C VAL A 444 10.83 4.34 20.77
N GLU A 445 10.90 5.66 20.66
CA GLU A 445 11.11 6.58 21.79
C GLU A 445 9.79 7.31 22.13
N SER A 446 9.07 6.81 23.13
CA SER A 446 7.80 7.37 23.59
C SER A 446 7.97 8.64 24.43
N GLN A 447 7.32 9.72 24.01
CA GLN A 447 7.21 10.98 24.74
C GLN A 447 5.75 11.27 25.10
N THR A 448 5.40 11.21 26.39
CA THR A 448 4.11 11.74 26.88
C THR A 448 4.14 13.27 26.82
N ALA A 449 3.16 13.87 26.15
CA ALA A 449 2.97 15.31 26.14
C ALA A 449 2.41 15.78 27.49
N LYS A 450 3.05 16.80 28.09
CA LYS A 450 2.66 17.31 29.41
C LYS A 450 1.76 18.52 29.32
N THR A 451 1.96 19.33 28.29
CA THR A 451 1.24 20.58 28.04
C THR A 451 0.67 20.65 26.63
N GLU A 452 -0.32 21.53 26.41
CA GLU A 452 -0.94 21.75 25.10
C GLU A 452 0.10 22.03 23.99
N SER A 453 1.19 22.72 24.31
CA SER A 453 2.26 23.03 23.35
C SER A 453 3.10 21.80 22.96
N ASP A 454 3.29 20.84 23.86
CA ASP A 454 4.02 19.58 23.60
C ASP A 454 3.27 18.67 22.62
N ALA A 455 1.94 18.79 22.59
CA ALA A 455 1.03 17.95 21.82
C ALA A 455 0.68 18.49 20.42
N ARG A 456 1.17 19.67 20.04
CA ARG A 456 0.95 20.21 18.68
C ARG A 456 1.82 19.48 17.67
N VAL A 457 1.23 18.90 16.62
CA VAL A 457 1.95 18.12 15.59
C VAL A 457 1.60 18.62 14.19
N LYS A 458 2.64 18.81 13.37
CA LYS A 458 2.56 18.85 11.90
C LYS A 458 3.00 17.50 11.37
N LEU A 459 2.15 16.85 10.59
CA LEU A 459 2.45 15.53 10.01
C LEU A 459 3.47 15.67 8.87
N GLY A 460 4.22 14.59 8.62
CA GLY A 460 5.20 14.53 7.52
C GLY A 460 6.58 15.12 7.81
N LEU A 461 6.79 15.79 8.95
CA LEU A 461 8.12 16.31 9.33
C LEU A 461 9.02 15.24 9.95
N GLU A 462 8.48 14.43 10.87
CA GLU A 462 9.23 13.41 11.62
C GLU A 462 8.39 12.11 11.69
N PRO A 463 9.01 10.92 11.57
CA PRO A 463 8.30 9.64 11.65
C PRO A 463 7.88 9.36 13.10
N SER A 464 6.57 9.42 13.37
CA SER A 464 6.01 9.16 14.70
C SER A 464 4.62 8.57 14.64
N GLU A 465 4.31 7.64 15.56
CA GLU A 465 2.93 7.24 15.85
C GLU A 465 2.35 8.15 16.94
N LEU A 466 1.11 8.60 16.74
CA LEU A 466 0.40 9.48 17.67
C LEU A 466 -0.69 8.66 18.38
N VAL A 467 -0.66 8.62 19.70
CA VAL A 467 -1.51 7.74 20.51
C VAL A 467 -2.14 8.50 21.67
N VAL A 468 -3.42 8.25 21.94
CA VAL A 468 -4.06 8.63 23.21
C VAL A 468 -4.17 7.37 24.07
N VAL A 469 -3.67 7.42 25.30
CA VAL A 469 -3.66 6.28 26.23
C VAL A 469 -4.29 6.62 27.57
N ASN A 470 -4.80 5.60 28.27
CA ASN A 470 -5.16 5.67 29.68
C ASN A 470 -4.06 4.99 30.54
N PRO A 471 -3.17 5.75 31.19
CA PRO A 471 -2.09 5.19 32.00
C PRO A 471 -2.57 4.51 33.30
N ASN A 472 -3.85 4.62 33.67
CA ASN A 472 -4.44 3.92 34.82
C ASN A 472 -5.05 2.56 34.43
N LYS A 473 -5.05 2.21 33.13
CA LYS A 473 -5.64 1.00 32.58
C LYS A 473 -4.58 0.21 31.83
N LYS A 474 -4.40 -1.03 32.29
CA LYS A 474 -3.27 -1.89 31.96
C LYS A 474 -3.81 -3.24 31.50
N THR A 475 -3.34 -3.70 30.35
CA THR A 475 -3.58 -5.07 29.89
C THR A 475 -2.81 -6.07 30.76
N LYS A 476 -3.06 -7.38 30.60
CA LYS A 476 -2.32 -8.43 31.31
C LYS A 476 -0.79 -8.36 31.12
N PRO A 477 -0.24 -8.10 29.91
CA PRO A 477 1.18 -7.82 29.74
C PRO A 477 1.67 -6.50 30.35
N GLY A 478 0.79 -5.56 30.68
CA GLY A 478 1.16 -4.26 31.28
C GLY A 478 1.26 -3.09 30.30
N ASN A 479 0.77 -3.25 29.06
CA ASN A 479 0.64 -2.13 28.12
C ASN A 479 -0.50 -1.20 28.56
N ASN A 480 -0.40 0.10 28.28
CA ASN A 480 -1.49 1.04 28.56
C ASN A 480 -2.58 0.91 27.50
N HIS A 481 -3.85 0.94 27.90
CA HIS A 481 -4.98 0.94 26.95
C HIS A 481 -4.98 2.24 26.14
N GLY A 482 -5.23 2.18 24.83
CA GLY A 482 -5.20 3.37 23.98
C GLY A 482 -5.82 3.23 22.60
N TYR A 483 -5.82 4.33 21.86
CA TYR A 483 -6.14 4.41 20.44
C TYR A 483 -5.05 5.22 19.72
N ARG A 484 -4.56 4.68 18.60
CA ARG A 484 -3.59 5.32 17.70
C ARG A 484 -4.31 6.06 16.58
N ILE A 485 -3.74 7.19 16.17
CA ILE A 485 -4.19 7.98 15.02
C ILE A 485 -3.39 7.53 13.79
N ILE A 486 -4.08 7.15 12.72
CA ILE A 486 -3.51 6.78 11.42
C ILE A 486 -3.95 7.85 10.41
N PRO A 487 -3.07 8.80 10.03
CA PRO A 487 -3.40 9.85 9.07
C PRO A 487 -3.76 9.31 7.69
N GLY A 488 -4.82 9.84 7.08
CA GLY A 488 -5.21 9.57 5.69
C GLY A 488 -4.49 10.44 4.67
N SER A 489 -4.87 10.24 3.40
CA SER A 489 -4.54 11.15 2.30
C SER A 489 -5.00 12.58 2.60
N LEU A 490 -4.30 13.57 2.01
CA LEU A 490 -4.70 14.98 2.02
C LEU A 490 -4.86 15.56 3.44
N SER A 491 -3.84 15.33 4.27
CA SER A 491 -3.70 15.92 5.61
C SER A 491 -2.86 17.21 5.59
N SER A 492 -3.21 18.18 4.74
CA SER A 492 -2.42 19.42 4.57
C SER A 492 -2.67 20.47 5.67
N ILE A 493 -1.73 21.40 5.83
CA ILE A 493 -1.86 22.61 6.67
C ILE A 493 -2.01 23.86 5.81
N SER A 494 -2.51 24.97 6.37
CA SER A 494 -2.69 26.21 5.61
C SER A 494 -1.36 26.84 5.16
N LEU A 495 -1.33 27.28 3.89
CA LEU A 495 -0.22 27.99 3.26
C LEU A 495 -0.33 29.51 3.40
N LEU A 496 -1.34 30.02 4.09
CA LEU A 496 -1.50 31.46 4.30
C LEU A 496 -0.49 31.99 5.34
N SER A 497 -0.05 33.24 5.16
CA SER A 497 0.79 33.89 6.16
C SER A 497 0.05 34.09 7.48
N GLU A 498 0.75 33.91 8.60
CA GLU A 498 0.13 33.88 9.92
C GLU A 498 -0.49 35.19 10.41
N ASP A 499 -0.15 36.31 9.76
CA ASP A 499 -0.73 37.62 10.00
C ASP A 499 -1.90 37.96 9.05
N ASP A 500 -2.23 37.08 8.09
CA ASP A 500 -3.36 37.28 7.16
C ASP A 500 -4.70 37.02 7.87
N TYR A 501 -5.70 37.85 7.59
CA TYR A 501 -6.95 37.86 8.37
C TYR A 501 -7.74 36.53 8.31
N PRO A 502 -7.82 35.81 7.18
CA PRO A 502 -8.43 34.48 7.16
C PRO A 502 -7.63 33.47 8.01
N GLN A 503 -6.30 33.57 8.02
CA GLN A 503 -5.42 32.65 8.76
C GLN A 503 -5.50 32.88 10.27
N ILE A 504 -5.67 34.14 10.70
CA ILE A 504 -5.90 34.49 12.10
C ILE A 504 -7.22 33.88 12.61
N ARG A 505 -8.30 33.92 11.82
CA ARG A 505 -9.59 33.27 12.17
C ARG A 505 -9.52 31.73 12.06
N GLY A 506 -8.88 31.23 11.01
CA GLY A 506 -8.71 29.81 10.70
C GLY A 506 -7.49 29.16 11.36
N ALA A 507 -7.00 29.71 12.49
CA ALA A 507 -5.71 29.36 13.06
C ALA A 507 -5.56 27.90 13.53
N PHE A 508 -6.67 27.14 13.62
CA PHE A 508 -6.63 25.68 13.82
C PHE A 508 -5.91 24.94 12.66
N SER A 509 -5.94 25.49 11.45
CA SER A 509 -5.27 24.95 10.24
C SER A 509 -3.73 24.99 10.26
N ARG A 510 -3.13 25.53 11.32
CA ARG A 510 -1.66 25.66 11.48
C ARG A 510 -0.97 24.33 11.80
N TYR A 511 -1.69 23.38 12.38
CA TYR A 511 -1.20 22.07 12.82
C TYR A 511 -2.27 21.03 12.53
N ASN A 512 -1.84 19.80 12.21
CA ASN A 512 -2.75 18.68 11.99
C ASN A 512 -3.34 18.18 13.31
N VAL A 513 -2.57 18.21 14.40
CA VAL A 513 -3.01 17.76 15.72
C VAL A 513 -2.81 18.84 16.75
N TRP A 514 -3.83 19.03 17.59
CA TRP A 514 -3.77 19.77 18.85
C TRP A 514 -4.39 18.90 19.94
N VAL A 515 -3.96 19.10 21.19
CA VAL A 515 -4.63 18.51 22.36
C VAL A 515 -4.80 19.60 23.41
N THR A 516 -6.02 19.69 23.94
CA THR A 516 -6.40 20.63 25.01
C THR A 516 -7.00 19.82 26.16
N PRO A 517 -6.92 20.28 27.42
CA PRO A 517 -7.77 19.70 28.46
C PRO A 517 -9.23 20.03 28.12
N TYR A 518 -10.17 19.18 28.56
CA TYR A 518 -11.59 19.44 28.37
C TYR A 518 -12.03 20.74 29.04
N ASP A 519 -12.73 21.58 28.27
CA ASP A 519 -13.50 22.70 28.78
C ASP A 519 -14.81 22.80 28.00
N LYS A 520 -15.94 22.72 28.71
CA LYS A 520 -17.30 22.80 28.13
C LYS A 520 -17.57 24.07 27.30
N SER A 521 -16.75 25.12 27.43
CA SER A 521 -16.83 26.34 26.63
C SER A 521 -16.01 26.29 25.33
N GLU A 522 -15.04 25.39 25.24
CA GLU A 522 -14.06 25.29 24.15
C GLU A 522 -14.46 24.24 23.10
N LYS A 523 -15.58 24.50 22.39
CA LYS A 523 -16.18 23.51 21.46
C LYS A 523 -15.97 23.77 19.97
N TRP A 524 -15.73 25.03 19.59
CA TRP A 524 -15.68 25.46 18.19
C TRP A 524 -14.29 26.01 17.86
N ALA A 525 -13.48 25.29 17.10
CA ALA A 525 -12.07 25.65 16.90
C ALA A 525 -11.82 27.05 16.29
N ALA A 526 -12.81 27.62 15.59
CA ALA A 526 -12.82 28.97 15.03
C ALA A 526 -13.48 30.04 15.94
N GLY A 527 -13.87 29.67 17.15
CA GLY A 527 -14.68 30.46 18.09
C GLY A 527 -16.18 30.22 17.93
N GLN A 528 -16.96 30.57 18.96
CA GLN A 528 -18.43 30.47 18.91
C GLN A 528 -19.05 31.47 17.91
N TYR A 529 -18.39 32.61 17.69
CA TYR A 529 -18.86 33.69 16.81
C TYR A 529 -17.86 33.87 15.66
N VAL A 530 -18.03 33.09 14.58
CA VAL A 530 -17.08 33.04 13.46
C VAL A 530 -17.18 34.22 12.50
N ASP A 531 -18.38 34.77 12.30
CA ASP A 531 -18.58 35.92 11.42
C ASP A 531 -18.00 37.20 12.05
N HIS A 532 -17.33 38.00 11.22
CA HIS A 532 -16.54 39.17 11.62
C HIS A 532 -15.54 38.92 12.79
N SER A 533 -15.19 37.66 13.07
CA SER A 533 -14.26 37.29 14.13
C SER A 533 -12.88 37.92 13.94
N ARG A 534 -12.24 38.29 15.06
CA ARG A 534 -10.86 38.78 15.10
C ARG A 534 -9.83 37.67 15.34
N GLY A 535 -10.28 36.44 15.60
CA GLY A 535 -9.45 35.31 16.03
C GLY A 535 -9.12 35.28 17.52
N ASP A 536 -9.68 36.21 18.30
CA ASP A 536 -9.43 36.40 19.74
C ASP A 536 -9.93 35.24 20.62
N ASP A 537 -10.80 34.37 20.08
CA ASP A 537 -11.36 33.18 20.73
C ASP A 537 -11.32 32.02 19.72
N THR A 538 -10.25 31.22 19.74
CA THR A 538 -10.01 30.12 18.81
C THR A 538 -9.20 29.01 19.48
N LEU A 539 -9.19 27.79 18.91
CA LEU A 539 -8.35 26.67 19.36
C LEU A 539 -6.87 27.07 19.52
N ALA A 540 -6.36 27.91 18.62
CA ALA A 540 -5.03 28.45 18.74
C ALA A 540 -4.89 29.28 20.03
N VAL A 541 -5.77 30.26 20.28
CA VAL A 541 -5.73 31.09 21.51
C VAL A 541 -5.87 30.26 22.78
N TRP A 542 -6.74 29.24 22.79
CA TRP A 542 -6.91 28.33 23.92
C TRP A 542 -5.62 27.55 24.21
N SER A 543 -5.04 26.93 23.17
CA SER A 543 -3.79 26.17 23.26
C SER A 543 -2.57 27.01 23.68
N HIS A 544 -2.56 28.33 23.42
CA HIS A 544 -1.50 29.23 23.89
C HIS A 544 -1.51 29.45 25.41
N ARG A 545 -2.57 29.04 26.13
CA ARG A 545 -2.59 29.02 27.60
C ARG A 545 -1.67 27.94 28.18
N ASN A 546 -1.30 26.96 27.36
CA ASN A 546 -0.34 25.90 27.65
C ASN A 546 -0.59 25.14 28.96
N ARG A 547 -1.86 24.77 29.18
CA ARG A 547 -2.36 24.01 30.33
C ARG A 547 -1.75 22.60 30.37
N GLU A 548 -1.76 21.99 31.56
CA GLU A 548 -1.39 20.58 31.72
C GLU A 548 -2.44 19.66 31.07
N ILE A 549 -1.97 18.61 30.38
CA ILE A 549 -2.79 17.59 29.70
C ILE A 549 -2.41 16.15 30.08
N GLU A 550 -1.32 15.92 30.83
CA GLU A 550 -0.97 14.57 31.31
C GLU A 550 -1.95 14.13 32.41
N LYS A 551 -2.57 12.95 32.22
CA LYS A 551 -3.56 12.33 33.12
C LYS A 551 -4.74 13.26 33.40
N LYS A 552 -5.31 13.81 32.32
CA LYS A 552 -6.46 14.70 32.32
C LYS A 552 -7.50 14.21 31.34
N ASP A 553 -8.70 14.76 31.53
CA ASP A 553 -9.75 14.80 30.54
C ASP A 553 -9.25 15.69 29.38
N ILE A 554 -9.16 15.14 28.16
CA ILE A 554 -8.49 15.76 27.02
C ILE A 554 -9.28 15.61 25.72
N VAL A 555 -9.38 16.73 25.00
CA VAL A 555 -9.92 16.80 23.65
C VAL A 555 -8.76 16.73 22.65
N LEU A 556 -8.82 15.74 21.78
CA LEU A 556 -7.98 15.65 20.59
C LEU A 556 -8.64 16.45 19.46
N TRP A 557 -7.89 17.36 18.83
CA TRP A 557 -8.35 18.11 17.66
C TRP A 557 -7.54 17.69 16.43
N TYR A 558 -8.20 17.04 15.47
CA TYR A 558 -7.55 16.58 14.24
C TYR A 558 -7.99 17.42 13.04
N THR A 559 -7.05 18.02 12.31
CA THR A 559 -7.32 18.88 11.14
C THR A 559 -6.92 18.21 9.83
N LEU A 560 -7.90 18.06 8.93
CA LEU A 560 -7.74 17.71 7.53
C LEU A 560 -7.73 18.97 6.65
N GLY A 561 -6.97 18.93 5.56
CA GLY A 561 -6.74 20.08 4.70
C GLY A 561 -6.52 19.70 3.25
N PHE A 562 -7.35 20.24 2.37
CA PHE A 562 -7.32 20.01 0.94
C PHE A 562 -6.92 21.30 0.23
N HIS A 563 -5.77 21.30 -0.43
CA HIS A 563 -5.42 22.34 -1.40
C HIS A 563 -6.04 21.98 -2.74
N HIS A 564 -6.88 22.88 -3.28
CA HIS A 564 -7.57 22.65 -4.53
C HIS A 564 -7.00 23.55 -5.63
N VAL A 565 -6.15 22.96 -6.47
CA VAL A 565 -5.81 23.47 -7.80
C VAL A 565 -6.85 22.88 -8.77
N PRO A 566 -7.76 23.70 -9.35
CA PRO A 566 -8.82 23.18 -10.19
C PRO A 566 -8.33 22.76 -11.58
N CYS A 567 -8.94 21.71 -12.14
CA CYS A 567 -8.69 21.22 -13.50
C CYS A 567 -10.00 21.09 -14.29
N GLN A 568 -9.94 20.85 -15.61
CA GLN A 568 -11.14 20.73 -16.44
C GLN A 568 -12.16 19.70 -15.90
N GLU A 569 -11.70 18.59 -15.34
CA GLU A 569 -12.53 17.54 -14.78
C GLU A 569 -13.41 18.00 -13.62
N ASP A 570 -13.04 19.11 -12.96
CA ASP A 570 -13.79 19.69 -11.85
C ASP A 570 -14.92 20.62 -12.33
N PHE A 571 -15.00 20.91 -13.63
CA PHE A 571 -15.96 21.85 -14.23
C PHE A 571 -17.10 21.15 -15.00
N PRO A 572 -18.38 21.55 -14.84
CA PRO A 572 -18.89 22.57 -13.91
C PRO A 572 -19.11 22.07 -12.48
N VAL A 573 -19.20 20.76 -12.29
CA VAL A 573 -19.35 20.07 -11.01
C VAL A 573 -18.19 19.12 -10.83
N MET A 574 -17.63 19.03 -9.62
CA MET A 574 -16.45 18.21 -9.35
C MET A 574 -16.81 16.75 -9.01
N PRO A 575 -16.26 15.73 -9.69
CA PRO A 575 -16.33 14.34 -9.24
C PRO A 575 -15.73 14.19 -7.84
N THR A 576 -16.27 13.34 -6.98
CA THR A 576 -15.85 13.31 -5.57
C THR A 576 -14.34 13.09 -5.40
N LEU A 577 -13.71 13.97 -4.62
CA LEU A 577 -12.34 13.84 -4.09
C LEU A 577 -12.44 13.41 -2.63
N SER A 578 -11.57 12.51 -2.14
CA SER A 578 -11.69 11.99 -0.77
C SER A 578 -10.37 11.96 0.01
N GLY A 579 -10.45 12.29 1.29
CA GLY A 579 -9.41 12.14 2.32
C GLY A 579 -9.99 11.55 3.61
N GLY A 580 -9.20 11.51 4.69
CA GLY A 580 -9.68 10.95 5.95
C GLY A 580 -8.61 10.70 7.01
N PHE A 581 -8.94 9.91 8.03
CA PHE A 581 -8.01 9.31 9.00
C PHE A 581 -8.68 8.12 9.70
N GLU A 582 -7.91 7.28 10.38
CA GLU A 582 -8.42 6.14 11.17
C GLU A 582 -7.95 6.23 12.62
N LEU A 583 -8.89 6.10 13.56
CA LEU A 583 -8.63 5.84 14.96
C LEU A 583 -8.66 4.32 15.14
N ARG A 584 -7.50 3.72 15.43
CA ARG A 584 -7.38 2.25 15.61
C ARG A 584 -7.07 1.95 17.07
N PRO A 585 -7.67 0.92 17.69
CA PRO A 585 -7.29 0.50 19.05
C PRO A 585 -5.80 0.15 19.12
N THR A 586 -5.19 0.36 20.29
CA THR A 586 -3.84 -0.13 20.59
C THR A 586 -3.74 -0.51 22.06
N ASN A 587 -3.62 -1.80 22.31
CA ASN A 587 -3.66 -2.46 23.62
C ASN A 587 -4.94 -2.13 24.43
N PHE A 588 -6.04 -1.80 23.76
CA PHE A 588 -7.35 -1.61 24.38
C PHE A 588 -8.05 -2.95 24.63
N PHE A 589 -7.87 -3.92 23.71
CA PHE A 589 -8.28 -5.30 23.89
C PHE A 589 -7.10 -6.19 24.27
N GLU A 590 -7.36 -7.22 25.08
CA GLU A 590 -6.34 -8.22 25.48
C GLU A 590 -5.84 -9.12 24.32
N ARG A 591 -6.53 -9.09 23.17
CA ARG A 591 -6.23 -9.78 21.90
C ARG A 591 -7.16 -9.28 20.79
N ASN A 592 -6.92 -9.69 19.55
CA ASN A 592 -7.81 -9.41 18.40
C ASN A 592 -9.30 -9.66 18.71
N PRO A 593 -10.17 -8.63 18.66
CA PRO A 593 -11.62 -8.78 18.91
C PRO A 593 -12.36 -9.51 17.78
N VAL A 594 -11.85 -9.46 16.53
CA VAL A 594 -12.48 -10.03 15.33
C VAL A 594 -12.59 -11.56 15.38
N LEU A 595 -11.80 -12.24 16.22
CA LEU A 595 -11.90 -13.69 16.41
C LEU A 595 -13.28 -14.17 16.91
N LYS A 596 -14.10 -13.28 17.48
CA LYS A 596 -15.46 -13.60 17.95
C LYS A 596 -16.56 -13.32 16.92
N VAL A 597 -16.22 -12.73 15.78
CA VAL A 597 -17.18 -12.38 14.72
C VAL A 597 -17.44 -13.60 13.83
N ASN A 598 -18.72 -13.88 13.54
CA ASN A 598 -19.12 -14.91 12.58
C ASN A 598 -18.44 -14.67 11.22
N PRO A 599 -17.71 -15.65 10.63
CA PRO A 599 -17.21 -15.50 9.27
C PRO A 599 -18.39 -15.44 8.27
N PRO A 600 -18.34 -14.57 7.24
CA PRO A 600 -19.37 -14.56 6.20
C PRO A 600 -19.38 -15.90 5.44
N THR A 601 -20.58 -16.41 5.15
CA THR A 601 -20.78 -17.73 4.54
C THR A 601 -20.32 -17.84 3.09
N THR A 602 -19.98 -16.73 2.44
CA THR A 602 -19.41 -16.66 1.09
C THR A 602 -18.43 -15.49 1.01
N ILE A 603 -17.16 -15.80 0.75
CA ILE A 603 -16.15 -14.82 0.32
C ILE A 603 -15.78 -15.17 -1.13
N PRO A 604 -16.30 -14.46 -2.14
CA PRO A 604 -15.84 -14.65 -3.50
C PRO A 604 -14.41 -14.10 -3.63
N ILE A 605 -13.45 -15.01 -3.85
CA ILE A 605 -12.04 -14.69 -4.15
C ILE A 605 -11.94 -13.90 -5.48
N TRP A 606 -12.96 -14.04 -6.33
CA TRP A 606 -13.20 -13.17 -7.47
C TRP A 606 -14.70 -12.88 -7.58
N SER A 607 -15.08 -11.63 -7.33
CA SER A 607 -16.35 -11.06 -7.76
C SER A 607 -16.04 -9.70 -8.39
N PRO A 608 -16.62 -9.36 -9.56
CA PRO A 608 -16.76 -7.97 -9.98
C PRO A 608 -17.78 -7.29 -9.07
N ASN A 609 -17.38 -7.01 -7.83
CA ASN A 609 -18.16 -6.21 -6.90
C ASN A 609 -18.08 -4.76 -7.39
N ASP A 610 -19.05 -4.40 -8.22
CA ASP A 610 -19.50 -3.02 -8.43
C ASP A 610 -19.78 -2.40 -7.04
N GLN A 611 -18.80 -1.71 -6.45
CA GLN A 611 -18.97 -1.07 -5.15
C GLN A 611 -19.95 0.09 -5.29
N SER A 612 -21.22 -0.17 -5.00
CA SER A 612 -22.30 0.81 -5.06
C SER A 612 -22.50 1.50 -3.71
N GLY A 613 -22.89 2.77 -3.75
CA GLY A 613 -23.26 3.56 -2.57
C GLY A 613 -22.33 4.73 -2.28
N ASN A 614 -21.17 4.82 -2.94
CA ASN A 614 -20.40 6.06 -2.98
C ASN A 614 -21.09 7.13 -3.83
N ILE A 615 -20.75 8.39 -3.62
CA ILE A 615 -21.29 9.52 -4.38
C ILE A 615 -20.28 9.86 -5.47
N LEU A 616 -20.69 9.78 -6.74
CA LEU A 616 -19.86 10.11 -7.90
C LEU A 616 -19.67 11.62 -8.01
N TRP A 617 -20.77 12.34 -7.89
CA TRP A 617 -20.87 13.78 -7.63
C TRP A 617 -22.29 14.08 -7.18
N ARG A 618 -22.47 15.23 -6.53
CA ARG A 618 -23.79 15.80 -6.21
C ARG A 618 -23.73 17.33 -6.12
N HIS A 619 -24.90 17.96 -6.16
CA HIS A 619 -25.10 19.33 -5.73
C HIS A 619 -26.54 19.58 -5.22
N THR A 620 -26.69 20.47 -4.24
CA THR A 620 -27.97 21.10 -3.89
C THR A 620 -27.85 22.61 -4.08
N GLU A 621 -28.50 23.13 -5.12
CA GLU A 621 -28.62 24.57 -5.35
C GLU A 621 -29.83 25.09 -4.57
N ALA A 622 -29.58 25.97 -3.60
CA ALA A 622 -30.56 26.53 -2.67
C ALA A 622 -30.69 28.06 -2.75
N GLU A 623 -29.87 28.74 -3.56
CA GLU A 623 -29.95 30.18 -3.80
C GLU A 623 -30.93 30.54 -4.94
N LEU A 624 -31.34 29.56 -5.75
CA LEU A 624 -32.43 29.69 -6.71
C LEU A 624 -33.81 29.81 -6.02
N PRO A 625 -34.82 30.44 -6.66
CA PRO A 625 -36.18 30.53 -6.12
C PRO A 625 -36.85 29.18 -5.80
N GLU A 626 -36.43 28.12 -6.48
CA GLU A 626 -36.79 26.73 -6.18
C GLU A 626 -35.50 25.94 -5.96
N THR A 627 -35.44 25.16 -4.88
CA THR A 627 -34.27 24.33 -4.57
C THR A 627 -34.13 23.19 -5.58
N VAL A 628 -32.98 23.10 -6.23
CA VAL A 628 -32.64 22.01 -7.16
C VAL A 628 -31.65 21.08 -6.48
N THR A 629 -31.86 19.77 -6.54
CA THR A 629 -30.91 18.78 -6.01
C THR A 629 -30.71 17.66 -7.01
N GLU A 630 -29.45 17.33 -7.27
CA GLU A 630 -29.02 16.24 -8.13
C GLU A 630 -27.91 15.47 -7.40
N SER A 631 -27.97 14.15 -7.42
CA SER A 631 -26.97 13.29 -6.79
C SER A 631 -26.81 12.01 -7.60
N ARG A 632 -25.58 11.66 -7.96
CA ARG A 632 -25.29 10.45 -8.74
C ARG A 632 -24.47 9.49 -7.91
N ALA A 633 -24.93 8.23 -7.87
CA ALA A 633 -24.18 7.15 -7.25
C ALA A 633 -22.95 6.81 -8.10
N GLU A 634 -21.87 6.47 -7.42
CA GLU A 634 -20.68 5.88 -8.00
C GLU A 634 -20.80 4.36 -8.01
N VAL A 635 -20.24 3.77 -9.06
CA VAL A 635 -19.98 2.35 -9.21
C VAL A 635 -18.56 2.23 -9.74
N SER A 636 -17.75 1.35 -9.15
CA SER A 636 -16.34 1.15 -9.48
C SER A 636 -16.02 -0.33 -9.68
N LEU A 637 -15.20 -0.66 -10.68
CA LEU A 637 -14.68 -2.01 -10.89
C LEU A 637 -13.42 -2.23 -10.05
N VAL A 638 -13.42 -3.23 -9.17
CA VAL A 638 -12.23 -3.65 -8.41
C VAL A 638 -11.66 -4.96 -8.97
N VAL A 639 -10.40 -4.95 -9.39
CA VAL A 639 -9.60 -6.15 -9.67
C VAL A 639 -8.74 -6.44 -8.45
N ARG A 640 -9.09 -7.50 -7.71
CA ARG A 640 -8.41 -7.92 -6.46
C ARG A 640 -7.51 -9.13 -6.68
N THR A 641 -6.38 -9.16 -5.99
CA THR A 641 -5.59 -10.38 -5.77
C THR A 641 -5.11 -10.48 -4.32
N VAL A 642 -4.64 -11.69 -3.98
CA VAL A 642 -4.24 -12.12 -2.64
C VAL A 642 -3.13 -13.19 -2.82
N MET A 643 -2.02 -13.16 -2.07
CA MET A 643 -0.80 -13.93 -2.37
C MET A 643 -0.14 -14.55 -1.12
N THR A 644 0.14 -15.86 -0.91
CA THR A 644 0.61 -16.47 0.39
C THR A 644 2.08 -16.96 0.48
N VAL A 645 2.86 -16.61 1.54
CA VAL A 645 4.30 -16.88 1.85
C VAL A 645 4.53 -16.74 3.37
N GLY A 646 4.35 -17.82 4.13
CA GLY A 646 4.65 -17.79 5.56
C GLY A 646 3.52 -17.18 6.40
N ASN A 647 3.74 -16.02 7.01
CA ASN A 647 2.89 -15.51 8.10
C ASN A 647 2.04 -14.27 7.77
N TYR A 648 2.42 -13.43 6.79
CA TYR A 648 1.74 -12.14 6.54
C TYR A 648 0.63 -12.21 5.51
N ASP A 649 -0.35 -11.28 5.62
CA ASP A 649 -1.59 -11.31 4.83
C ASP A 649 -1.92 -10.00 4.01
N TYR A 650 -1.73 -10.01 2.68
CA TYR A 650 -1.86 -9.00 1.57
C TYR A 650 -3.17 -8.89 0.75
N ILE A 651 -3.87 -7.76 0.74
CA ILE A 651 -4.83 -7.38 -0.34
C ILE A 651 -4.07 -6.53 -1.35
N PHE A 652 -4.24 -6.80 -2.65
CA PHE A 652 -3.90 -5.82 -3.69
C PHE A 652 -5.11 -5.56 -4.58
N ASP A 653 -5.53 -4.29 -4.64
CA ASP A 653 -6.70 -3.84 -5.38
C ASP A 653 -6.32 -2.81 -6.46
N TRP A 654 -6.84 -3.01 -7.68
CA TRP A 654 -6.91 -1.98 -8.73
C TRP A 654 -8.38 -1.61 -8.94
N GLU A 655 -8.77 -0.41 -8.49
CA GLU A 655 -10.12 0.14 -8.60
C GLU A 655 -10.20 1.16 -9.74
N PHE A 656 -11.00 0.87 -10.76
CA PHE A 656 -11.27 1.74 -11.90
C PHE A 656 -12.59 2.49 -11.70
N LYS A 657 -12.60 3.80 -11.94
CA LYS A 657 -13.77 4.67 -11.74
C LYS A 657 -14.24 5.30 -13.05
N PRO A 658 -15.55 5.59 -13.23
CA PRO A 658 -16.04 6.19 -14.47
C PRO A 658 -15.56 7.64 -14.66
N SER A 659 -15.10 8.28 -13.59
CA SER A 659 -14.42 9.59 -13.56
C SER A 659 -13.08 9.62 -14.29
N GLY A 660 -12.51 8.45 -14.60
CA GLY A 660 -11.14 8.31 -15.08
C GLY A 660 -10.11 8.10 -13.97
N SER A 661 -10.49 8.15 -12.69
CA SER A 661 -9.56 7.78 -11.62
C SER A 661 -9.22 6.28 -11.64
N ILE A 662 -7.96 5.96 -11.35
CA ILE A 662 -7.49 4.61 -11.01
C ILE A 662 -6.97 4.67 -9.57
N LYS A 663 -7.56 3.89 -8.67
CA LYS A 663 -7.14 3.78 -7.28
C LYS A 663 -6.41 2.46 -7.07
N ILE A 664 -5.28 2.50 -6.38
CA ILE A 664 -4.46 1.34 -6.04
C ILE A 664 -4.52 1.17 -4.52
N GLY A 665 -4.99 0.02 -4.06
CA GLY A 665 -5.15 -0.32 -2.65
C GLY A 665 -4.22 -1.44 -2.19
N VAL A 666 -3.71 -1.34 -0.97
CA VAL A 666 -2.92 -2.39 -0.28
C VAL A 666 -3.50 -2.62 1.11
N GLY A 667 -3.73 -3.87 1.52
CA GLY A 667 -4.29 -4.20 2.84
C GLY A 667 -3.51 -5.28 3.58
N LEU A 668 -3.04 -5.01 4.80
CA LEU A 668 -2.18 -5.88 5.61
C LEU A 668 -2.94 -6.53 6.78
N THR A 669 -2.79 -7.83 7.00
CA THR A 669 -3.38 -8.62 8.09
C THR A 669 -2.45 -9.81 8.40
N GLY A 670 -2.96 -10.87 9.03
CA GLY A 670 -2.29 -12.16 9.12
C GLY A 670 -1.63 -12.41 10.46
N ILE A 671 -0.62 -13.27 10.50
CA ILE A 671 0.02 -13.67 11.74
C ILE A 671 1.32 -12.88 11.89
N LEU A 672 1.55 -12.27 13.06
CA LEU A 672 2.76 -11.50 13.33
C LEU A 672 4.03 -12.37 13.31
N GLY A 673 5.15 -11.78 12.88
CA GLY A 673 6.47 -12.29 13.21
C GLY A 673 6.77 -12.04 14.70
N VAL A 674 6.71 -13.09 15.51
CA VAL A 674 6.95 -12.99 16.96
C VAL A 674 8.21 -13.73 17.40
N LYS A 675 8.89 -13.17 18.41
CA LYS A 675 10.04 -13.73 19.12
C LYS A 675 9.64 -14.29 20.47
N GLY A 676 10.19 -15.46 20.81
CA GLY A 676 10.08 -16.02 22.16
C GLY A 676 10.92 -15.25 23.18
N ALA A 677 10.35 -14.90 24.33
CA ALA A 677 11.02 -14.08 25.33
C ALA A 677 10.84 -14.59 26.76
N GLU A 678 11.73 -14.22 27.67
CA GLU A 678 11.57 -14.55 29.09
C GLU A 678 10.48 -13.72 29.79
N TYR A 679 10.10 -12.58 29.20
CA TYR A 679 9.15 -11.64 29.78
C TYR A 679 7.70 -12.15 29.81
N THR A 680 7.02 -11.90 30.92
CA THR A 680 5.58 -12.08 31.11
C THR A 680 4.87 -10.77 31.47
N ASN A 681 5.61 -9.69 31.73
CA ASN A 681 5.06 -8.36 31.95
C ASN A 681 6.07 -7.27 31.54
N THR A 682 5.59 -6.14 31.03
CA THR A 682 6.39 -4.98 30.59
C THR A 682 7.27 -4.40 31.68
N ASP A 683 6.89 -4.49 32.96
CA ASP A 683 7.71 -4.03 34.09
C ASP A 683 9.02 -4.79 34.23
N GLN A 684 9.18 -5.93 33.55
CA GLN A 684 10.43 -6.72 33.52
C GLN A 684 11.41 -6.20 32.46
N ILE A 685 10.93 -5.45 31.45
CA ILE A 685 11.75 -4.89 30.38
C ILE A 685 12.53 -3.69 30.93
N LYS A 686 13.85 -3.62 30.64
CA LYS A 686 14.79 -2.61 31.17
C LYS A 686 15.63 -1.91 30.10
N GLY A 687 15.42 -2.23 28.84
CA GLY A 687 16.12 -1.65 27.69
C GLY A 687 15.35 -1.92 26.41
N ASP A 688 15.99 -1.67 25.28
CA ASP A 688 15.41 -2.02 23.99
C ASP A 688 15.28 -3.55 23.86
N VAL A 689 14.16 -3.99 23.31
CA VAL A 689 13.84 -5.39 22.99
C VAL A 689 13.28 -5.53 21.57
N HIS A 690 13.41 -4.48 20.75
CA HIS A 690 13.13 -4.45 19.32
C HIS A 690 11.65 -4.73 18.95
N GLY A 691 10.73 -4.60 19.91
CA GLY A 691 9.34 -4.98 19.76
C GLY A 691 8.49 -4.76 21.00
N VAL A 692 7.23 -5.22 20.95
CA VAL A 692 6.21 -5.03 21.98
C VAL A 692 5.80 -6.38 22.59
N LEU A 693 5.60 -6.43 23.92
CA LEU A 693 5.13 -7.64 24.60
C LEU A 693 3.61 -7.81 24.42
N LEU A 694 3.21 -8.81 23.64
CA LEU A 694 1.82 -9.05 23.23
C LEU A 694 1.10 -10.06 24.15
N ALA A 695 1.84 -11.04 24.65
CA ALA A 695 1.35 -12.07 25.56
C ALA A 695 2.51 -12.62 26.40
N ASP A 696 2.22 -13.49 27.37
CA ASP A 696 3.23 -14.22 28.14
C ASP A 696 4.26 -14.85 27.18
N ASN A 697 5.52 -14.41 27.26
CA ASN A 697 6.65 -14.91 26.48
C ASN A 697 6.62 -14.58 24.97
N VAL A 698 5.75 -13.69 24.48
CA VAL A 698 5.58 -13.35 23.05
C VAL A 698 5.88 -11.87 22.80
N LEU A 699 7.02 -11.57 22.17
CA LEU A 699 7.34 -10.24 21.64
C LEU A 699 6.95 -10.17 20.15
N GLY A 700 6.11 -9.21 19.76
CA GLY A 700 5.94 -8.83 18.36
C GLY A 700 7.07 -7.89 17.94
N ILE A 701 7.89 -8.29 16.98
CA ILE A 701 9.07 -7.51 16.56
C ILE A 701 8.65 -6.35 15.66
N ASN A 702 9.26 -5.19 15.85
CA ASN A 702 9.09 -3.99 15.02
C ASN A 702 9.59 -4.27 13.58
N HIS A 703 8.80 -3.88 12.58
CA HIS A 703 9.11 -4.11 11.17
C HIS A 703 8.42 -3.10 10.26
N ASP A 704 8.85 -3.03 9.00
CA ASP A 704 8.22 -2.21 7.97
C ASP A 704 7.61 -3.06 6.85
N HIS A 705 6.73 -2.47 6.03
CA HIS A 705 6.32 -3.03 4.73
C HIS A 705 6.42 -1.98 3.62
N PHE A 706 7.26 -2.19 2.61
CA PHE A 706 7.47 -1.27 1.48
C PHE A 706 7.13 -1.91 0.14
N PHE A 707 6.07 -1.44 -0.51
CA PHE A 707 5.59 -1.92 -1.81
C PHE A 707 5.93 -0.90 -2.88
N VAL A 708 6.62 -1.30 -3.95
CA VAL A 708 6.91 -0.42 -5.09
C VAL A 708 6.16 -0.87 -6.34
N PHE A 709 5.41 0.07 -6.92
CA PHE A 709 4.60 -0.11 -8.13
C PHE A 709 5.34 0.41 -9.36
N TYR A 710 5.34 -0.38 -10.43
CA TYR A 710 5.74 0.00 -11.79
C TYR A 710 4.50 0.56 -12.49
N LEU A 711 4.56 1.81 -12.97
CA LEU A 711 3.46 2.52 -13.63
C LEU A 711 3.98 3.17 -14.92
N ASP A 712 3.93 2.43 -16.01
CA ASP A 712 4.26 2.89 -17.36
C ASP A 712 3.05 3.65 -17.92
N LEU A 713 3.11 4.98 -17.83
CA LEU A 713 2.00 5.90 -18.13
C LEU A 713 2.16 6.47 -19.54
N ASP A 714 1.32 6.01 -20.46
CA ASP A 714 1.20 6.51 -21.84
C ASP A 714 0.04 7.52 -21.92
N ILE A 715 0.16 8.66 -21.22
CA ILE A 715 -0.92 9.67 -21.16
C ILE A 715 -1.19 10.20 -22.58
N ASP A 716 -2.27 9.73 -23.21
CA ASP A 716 -2.62 10.05 -24.61
C ASP A 716 -1.47 9.76 -25.62
N GLY A 717 -0.59 8.79 -25.28
CA GLY A 717 0.59 8.34 -26.05
C GLY A 717 1.93 8.57 -25.33
N GLU A 718 3.00 7.97 -25.88
CA GLU A 718 4.30 7.74 -25.21
C GLU A 718 5.12 9.01 -24.86
N SER A 719 4.98 10.13 -25.58
CA SER A 719 5.81 11.33 -25.32
C SER A 719 5.26 12.13 -24.14
N ASN A 720 5.73 11.82 -22.93
CA ASN A 720 5.24 12.34 -21.65
C ASN A 720 6.34 13.11 -20.90
N SER A 721 5.99 13.73 -19.77
CA SER A 721 6.90 14.49 -18.90
C SER A 721 6.36 14.53 -17.47
N PHE A 722 7.26 14.48 -16.49
CA PHE A 722 6.91 14.64 -15.08
C PHE A 722 7.00 16.11 -14.65
N VAL A 723 5.96 16.62 -14.00
CA VAL A 723 5.84 18.02 -13.55
C VAL A 723 5.52 18.05 -12.07
N LYS A 724 6.27 18.86 -11.33
CA LYS A 724 6.04 19.18 -9.92
C LYS A 724 5.37 20.56 -9.84
N ASN A 725 4.12 20.61 -9.40
CA ASN A 725 3.36 21.83 -9.17
C ASN A 725 3.54 22.25 -7.72
N ASN A 726 4.54 23.09 -7.42
CA ASN A 726 4.82 23.52 -6.06
C ASN A 726 3.79 24.58 -5.62
N LEU A 727 3.21 24.42 -4.42
CA LEU A 727 2.22 25.35 -3.87
C LEU A 727 2.93 26.41 -3.01
N VAL A 728 3.09 27.61 -3.55
CA VAL A 728 3.94 28.66 -2.96
C VAL A 728 3.14 29.82 -2.37
N THR A 729 3.44 30.20 -1.14
CA THR A 729 2.87 31.40 -0.50
C THR A 729 3.46 32.67 -1.10
N LYS A 730 2.60 33.59 -1.56
CA LYS A 730 2.99 34.93 -2.01
C LYS A 730 2.38 36.00 -1.12
N ARG A 731 3.19 37.02 -0.81
CA ARG A 731 2.71 38.23 -0.11
C ARG A 731 1.96 39.11 -1.09
N VAL A 732 0.88 39.71 -0.62
CA VAL A 732 0.22 40.82 -1.32
C VAL A 732 1.11 42.04 -1.19
N THR A 733 1.49 42.64 -2.32
CA THR A 733 2.38 43.81 -2.40
C THR A 733 1.69 45.08 -2.90
N ASN A 734 0.41 45.00 -3.27
CA ASN A 734 -0.40 46.12 -3.71
C ASN A 734 -1.47 46.48 -2.65
N ASP A 735 -1.66 47.78 -2.42
CA ASP A 735 -2.60 48.29 -1.40
C ASP A 735 -4.10 48.07 -1.78
N ASN A 736 -4.35 47.46 -2.94
CA ASN A 736 -5.70 47.24 -3.50
C ASN A 736 -6.40 45.98 -2.93
N SER A 737 -5.73 45.19 -2.09
CA SER A 737 -6.32 43.98 -1.49
C SER A 737 -6.17 44.01 0.04
N PRO A 738 -7.24 43.72 0.81
CA PRO A 738 -7.17 43.62 2.27
C PRO A 738 -6.52 42.31 2.74
N ARG A 739 -6.25 41.36 1.83
CA ARG A 739 -5.49 40.15 2.13
C ARG A 739 -4.01 40.49 2.26
N LYS A 740 -3.29 39.78 3.15
CA LYS A 740 -1.83 39.92 3.27
C LYS A 740 -1.05 38.87 2.49
N SER A 741 -1.69 37.75 2.18
CA SER A 741 -1.08 36.64 1.45
C SER A 741 -2.10 35.89 0.62
N TYR A 742 -1.60 35.07 -0.30
CA TYR A 742 -2.33 34.01 -0.98
C TYR A 742 -1.31 32.92 -1.35
N TRP A 743 -1.75 31.78 -1.86
CA TRP A 743 -0.85 30.81 -2.47
C TRP A 743 -1.17 30.64 -3.95
N THR A 744 -0.16 30.24 -4.73
CA THR A 744 -0.27 29.98 -6.16
C THR A 744 0.59 28.78 -6.54
N VAL A 745 0.54 28.38 -7.81
CA VAL A 745 1.29 27.21 -8.32
C VAL A 745 2.54 27.68 -9.08
N GLU A 746 3.69 27.09 -8.76
CA GLU A 746 4.92 27.22 -9.55
C GLU A 746 5.34 25.84 -10.07
N SER A 747 5.08 25.61 -11.37
CA SER A 747 5.33 24.33 -12.04
C SER A 747 6.79 24.18 -12.48
N GLN A 748 7.40 23.03 -12.16
CA GLN A 748 8.73 22.63 -12.61
C GLN A 748 8.65 21.29 -13.36
N THR A 749 8.96 21.28 -14.65
CA THR A 749 9.20 20.03 -15.41
C THR A 749 10.52 19.42 -14.98
N ALA A 750 10.50 18.16 -14.56
CA ALA A 750 11.69 17.37 -14.29
C ALA A 750 12.36 16.98 -15.62
N LYS A 751 13.67 17.19 -15.74
CA LYS A 751 14.40 16.96 -17.00
C LYS A 751 15.16 15.66 -16.99
N THR A 752 15.65 15.26 -15.82
CA THR A 752 16.45 14.05 -15.59
C THR A 752 15.90 13.24 -14.43
N GLU A 753 16.30 11.96 -14.34
CA GLU A 753 15.87 11.03 -13.28
C GLU A 753 16.12 11.58 -11.87
N SER A 754 17.17 12.38 -11.65
CA SER A 754 17.46 13.00 -10.35
C SER A 754 16.49 14.13 -9.98
N ASP A 755 15.94 14.87 -10.95
CA ASP A 755 14.92 15.92 -10.73
C ASP A 755 13.58 15.34 -10.24
N ALA A 756 13.34 14.06 -10.54
CA ALA A 756 12.08 13.34 -10.31
C ALA A 756 12.10 12.36 -9.11
N ARG A 757 13.17 12.35 -8.31
CA ARG A 757 13.19 11.60 -7.03
C ARG A 757 12.53 12.45 -5.94
N VAL A 758 11.36 12.04 -5.45
CA VAL A 758 10.57 12.84 -4.49
C VAL A 758 10.34 12.08 -3.19
N LYS A 759 10.63 12.76 -2.07
CA LYS A 759 10.15 12.40 -0.73
C LYS A 759 8.92 13.24 -0.44
N LEU A 760 7.79 12.61 -0.17
CA LEU A 760 6.53 13.28 0.11
C LEU A 760 6.57 13.94 1.51
N GLY A 761 5.79 14.99 1.70
CA GLY A 761 5.67 15.69 3.00
C GLY A 761 6.71 16.79 3.27
N LEU A 762 7.81 16.87 2.50
CA LEU A 762 8.82 17.93 2.66
C LEU A 762 8.33 19.31 2.20
N GLU A 763 7.66 19.36 1.04
CA GLU A 763 7.15 20.57 0.39
C GLU A 763 5.73 20.29 -0.14
N PRO A 764 4.79 21.24 -0.05
CA PRO A 764 3.44 21.08 -0.58
C PRO A 764 3.47 21.16 -2.12
N SER A 765 3.21 20.04 -2.80
CA SER A 765 3.22 19.98 -4.26
C SER A 765 2.25 18.94 -4.81
N GLU A 766 1.70 19.19 -6.00
CA GLU A 766 1.09 18.13 -6.82
C GLU A 766 2.12 17.52 -7.76
N LEU A 767 2.08 16.21 -7.91
CA LEU A 767 2.96 15.46 -8.80
C LEU A 767 2.15 14.96 -10.00
N VAL A 768 2.54 15.35 -11.22
CA VAL A 768 1.73 15.14 -12.42
C VAL A 768 2.57 14.55 -13.55
N VAL A 769 2.05 13.52 -14.22
CA VAL A 769 2.57 13.09 -15.54
C VAL A 769 1.68 13.72 -16.62
N VAL A 770 2.29 14.45 -17.55
CA VAL A 770 1.59 15.16 -18.63
C VAL A 770 2.10 14.78 -20.01
N ASN A 771 1.25 14.90 -21.01
CA ASN A 771 1.63 14.89 -22.41
C ASN A 771 1.74 16.33 -22.94
N PRO A 772 2.94 16.91 -23.06
CA PRO A 772 3.11 18.30 -23.50
C PRO A 772 2.79 18.53 -24.99
N ASN A 773 2.50 17.47 -25.75
CA ASN A 773 2.12 17.54 -27.16
C ASN A 773 0.58 17.50 -27.36
N LYS A 774 -0.19 17.35 -26.28
CA LYS A 774 -1.65 17.25 -26.29
C LYS A 774 -2.23 18.23 -25.29
N LYS A 775 -3.10 19.12 -25.77
CA LYS A 775 -3.71 20.18 -24.98
C LYS A 775 -5.23 20.17 -25.13
N THR A 776 -5.92 20.52 -24.05
CA THR A 776 -7.35 20.85 -24.05
C THR A 776 -7.61 22.11 -24.88
N LYS A 777 -8.87 22.41 -25.20
CA LYS A 777 -9.25 23.66 -25.92
C LYS A 777 -8.72 24.93 -25.21
N PRO A 778 -8.79 25.07 -23.87
CA PRO A 778 -8.15 26.18 -23.16
C PRO A 778 -6.62 26.21 -23.21
N GLY A 779 -5.94 25.11 -23.57
CA GLY A 779 -4.48 25.06 -23.72
C GLY A 779 -3.71 24.41 -22.56
N ASN A 780 -4.40 23.79 -21.59
CA ASN A 780 -3.76 22.99 -20.53
C ASN A 780 -3.27 21.65 -21.12
N ASN A 781 -2.12 21.15 -20.67
CA ASN A 781 -1.61 19.85 -21.13
C ASN A 781 -2.44 18.71 -20.53
N HIS A 782 -2.70 17.66 -21.32
CA HIS A 782 -3.36 16.44 -20.81
C HIS A 782 -2.48 15.76 -19.75
N GLY A 783 -3.04 15.39 -18.60
CA GLY A 783 -2.27 14.82 -17.51
C GLY A 783 -3.03 13.94 -16.52
N TYR A 784 -2.28 13.21 -15.70
CA TYR A 784 -2.77 12.51 -14.51
C TYR A 784 -1.90 12.90 -13.31
N ARG A 785 -2.54 13.28 -12.20
CA ARG A 785 -1.89 13.61 -10.92
C ARG A 785 -1.93 12.44 -9.95
N ILE A 786 -0.87 12.33 -9.14
CA ILE A 786 -0.77 11.37 -8.04
C ILE A 786 -1.37 12.02 -6.79
N ILE A 787 -2.36 11.38 -6.20
CA ILE A 787 -2.88 11.71 -4.87
C ILE A 787 -2.36 10.63 -3.91
N PRO A 788 -1.36 10.94 -3.06
CA PRO A 788 -0.79 9.97 -2.13
C PRO A 788 -1.76 9.61 -1.01
N GLY A 789 -1.75 8.34 -0.60
CA GLY A 789 -2.57 7.81 0.48
C GLY A 789 -2.05 8.10 1.89
N SER A 790 -2.80 7.59 2.86
CA SER A 790 -2.28 7.25 4.19
C SER A 790 -0.97 6.47 4.06
N LEU A 791 -0.01 6.76 4.94
CA LEU A 791 1.23 5.98 5.11
C LEU A 791 2.10 5.96 3.83
N SER A 792 2.55 7.15 3.43
CA SER A 792 3.59 7.33 2.41
C SER A 792 4.99 7.33 3.04
N SER A 793 5.31 6.33 3.87
CA SER A 793 6.58 6.28 4.59
C SER A 793 7.75 5.90 3.68
N ILE A 794 8.96 6.32 4.06
CA ILE A 794 10.24 5.85 3.51
C ILE A 794 10.98 5.01 4.54
N SER A 795 11.98 4.21 4.12
CA SER A 795 12.76 3.40 5.07
C SER A 795 13.56 4.26 6.05
N LEU A 796 13.56 3.86 7.33
CA LEU A 796 14.34 4.47 8.41
C LEU A 796 15.69 3.77 8.64
N LEU A 797 16.00 2.71 7.88
CA LEU A 797 17.33 2.10 7.89
C LEU A 797 18.35 3.08 7.31
N SER A 798 19.57 3.07 7.86
CA SER A 798 20.66 3.90 7.32
C SER A 798 21.09 3.45 5.93
N GLU A 799 21.49 4.38 5.06
CA GLU A 799 21.74 4.11 3.64
C GLU A 799 22.91 3.15 3.35
N ASP A 800 23.81 2.93 4.31
CA ASP A 800 24.92 1.97 4.29
C ASP A 800 24.58 0.59 4.90
N ASP A 801 23.36 0.39 5.39
CA ASP A 801 22.92 -0.92 5.89
C ASP A 801 22.60 -1.86 4.72
N TYR A 802 23.03 -3.12 4.79
CA TYR A 802 22.95 -4.04 3.66
C TYR A 802 21.52 -4.29 3.17
N PRO A 803 20.49 -4.45 4.03
CA PRO A 803 19.10 -4.50 3.58
C PRO A 803 18.64 -3.21 2.88
N GLN A 804 19.16 -2.04 3.27
CA GLN A 804 18.81 -0.74 2.68
C GLN A 804 19.57 -0.41 1.39
N ILE A 805 20.72 -1.07 1.16
CA ILE A 805 21.41 -1.09 -0.13
C ILE A 805 20.63 -1.96 -1.12
N ARG A 806 20.15 -3.14 -0.69
CA ARG A 806 19.34 -4.06 -1.52
C ARG A 806 17.94 -3.53 -1.80
N GLY A 807 17.27 -2.99 -0.78
CA GLY A 807 15.93 -2.39 -0.84
C GLY A 807 15.94 -0.89 -1.17
N ALA A 808 16.95 -0.38 -1.90
CA ALA A 808 17.19 1.05 -2.07
C ALA A 808 16.07 1.84 -2.77
N PHE A 809 15.12 1.17 -3.44
CA PHE A 809 13.90 1.80 -3.96
C PHE A 809 13.05 2.47 -2.86
N SER A 810 13.16 2.00 -1.61
CA SER A 810 12.46 2.54 -0.43
C SER A 810 12.98 3.89 0.08
N ARG A 811 14.03 4.45 -0.54
CA ARG A 811 14.62 5.75 -0.15
C ARG A 811 13.79 6.96 -0.57
N TYR A 812 12.90 6.81 -1.55
CA TYR A 812 12.01 7.86 -2.06
C TYR A 812 10.63 7.27 -2.34
N ASN A 813 9.59 8.10 -2.22
CA ASN A 813 8.21 7.69 -2.50
C ASN A 813 7.93 7.67 -4.01
N VAL A 814 8.54 8.58 -4.76
CA VAL A 814 8.36 8.68 -6.21
C VAL A 814 9.71 8.72 -6.90
N TRP A 815 9.81 7.95 -7.99
CA TRP A 815 10.89 8.01 -8.97
C TRP A 815 10.28 8.07 -10.37
N VAL A 816 11.00 8.67 -11.32
CA VAL A 816 10.65 8.57 -12.75
C VAL A 816 11.92 8.22 -13.53
N THR A 817 11.82 7.17 -14.34
CA THR A 817 12.88 6.74 -15.27
C THR A 817 12.36 6.80 -16.71
N PRO A 818 13.21 6.89 -17.74
CA PRO A 818 12.81 6.55 -19.08
C PRO A 818 12.37 5.09 -19.14
N TYR A 819 11.49 4.75 -20.09
CA TYR A 819 11.15 3.36 -20.38
C TYR A 819 12.38 2.57 -20.84
N ASP A 820 12.59 1.39 -20.23
CA ASP A 820 13.53 0.36 -20.68
C ASP A 820 12.90 -1.01 -20.40
N LYS A 821 12.83 -1.87 -21.42
CA LYS A 821 12.20 -3.20 -21.31
C LYS A 821 12.83 -4.09 -20.24
N SER A 822 14.11 -3.88 -19.92
CA SER A 822 14.83 -4.67 -18.90
C SER A 822 14.55 -4.20 -17.46
N GLU A 823 14.14 -2.94 -17.27
CA GLU A 823 13.98 -2.30 -15.97
C GLU A 823 12.60 -2.59 -15.36
N LYS A 824 12.36 -3.85 -14.99
CA LYS A 824 11.06 -4.33 -14.44
C LYS A 824 11.02 -4.49 -12.92
N TRP A 825 12.14 -4.83 -12.31
CA TRP A 825 12.23 -5.32 -10.92
C TRP A 825 13.05 -4.36 -10.04
N ALA A 826 12.40 -3.60 -9.17
CA ALA A 826 13.06 -2.47 -8.47
C ALA A 826 14.23 -2.85 -7.52
N ALA A 827 14.33 -4.11 -7.09
CA ALA A 827 15.47 -4.67 -6.34
C ALA A 827 16.45 -5.51 -7.20
N GLY A 828 16.25 -5.51 -8.52
CA GLY A 828 17.02 -6.28 -9.49
C GLY A 828 16.41 -7.63 -9.86
N GLN A 829 16.94 -8.24 -10.91
CA GLN A 829 16.44 -9.53 -11.39
C GLN A 829 16.70 -10.67 -10.39
N TYR A 830 17.86 -10.68 -9.75
CA TYR A 830 18.32 -11.71 -8.81
C TYR A 830 18.46 -11.15 -7.39
N VAL A 831 17.40 -11.26 -6.57
CA VAL A 831 17.26 -10.55 -5.27
C VAL A 831 17.80 -11.34 -4.07
N ASP A 832 17.76 -12.67 -4.12
CA ASP A 832 18.32 -13.52 -3.06
C ASP A 832 19.85 -13.40 -3.06
N HIS A 833 20.48 -13.17 -1.89
CA HIS A 833 21.91 -12.78 -1.78
C HIS A 833 22.38 -11.62 -2.71
N SER A 834 21.47 -10.72 -3.14
CA SER A 834 21.84 -9.56 -3.98
C SER A 834 22.73 -8.55 -3.25
N ARG A 835 23.54 -7.76 -3.99
CA ARG A 835 24.40 -6.72 -3.40
C ARG A 835 23.87 -5.29 -3.59
N GLY A 836 22.66 -5.15 -4.11
CA GLY A 836 22.02 -3.86 -4.43
C GLY A 836 22.56 -3.18 -5.70
N ASP A 837 23.34 -3.92 -6.50
CA ASP A 837 24.03 -3.53 -7.71
C ASP A 837 23.14 -3.42 -8.97
N ASP A 838 21.91 -3.94 -8.91
CA ASP A 838 20.91 -3.90 -9.99
C ASP A 838 19.57 -3.28 -9.53
N THR A 839 19.61 -2.26 -8.67
CA THR A 839 18.38 -1.65 -8.12
C THR A 839 17.91 -0.44 -8.91
N LEU A 840 16.63 -0.05 -8.76
CA LEU A 840 16.08 1.22 -9.27
C LEU A 840 16.94 2.44 -8.90
N ALA A 841 17.55 2.42 -7.70
CA ALA A 841 18.50 3.44 -7.29
C ALA A 841 19.73 3.47 -8.23
N VAL A 842 20.35 2.32 -8.50
CA VAL A 842 21.48 2.19 -9.45
C VAL A 842 21.10 2.62 -10.85
N TRP A 843 19.93 2.20 -11.37
CA TRP A 843 19.48 2.59 -12.71
C TRP A 843 19.29 4.10 -12.81
N SER A 844 18.62 4.72 -11.82
CA SER A 844 18.39 6.17 -11.79
C SER A 844 19.67 7.01 -11.64
N HIS A 845 20.79 6.42 -11.19
CA HIS A 845 22.09 7.11 -11.13
C HIS A 845 22.72 7.36 -12.51
N ARG A 846 22.21 6.71 -13.57
CA ARG A 846 22.54 7.05 -14.97
C ARG A 846 22.07 8.45 -15.36
N ASN A 847 21.10 9.00 -14.61
CA ASN A 847 20.55 10.36 -14.73
C ASN A 847 20.13 10.75 -16.15
N ARG A 848 19.42 9.84 -16.81
CA ARG A 848 18.91 9.94 -18.18
C ARG A 848 17.88 11.06 -18.32
N GLU A 849 17.70 11.57 -19.54
CA GLU A 849 16.64 12.54 -19.86
C GLU A 849 15.25 11.90 -19.78
N ILE A 850 14.30 12.57 -19.14
CA ILE A 850 12.89 12.16 -19.00
C ILE A 850 11.89 13.18 -19.57
N GLU A 851 12.33 14.38 -19.97
CA GLU A 851 11.44 15.37 -20.62
C GLU A 851 11.09 14.92 -22.06
N LYS A 852 9.78 14.85 -22.34
CA LYS A 852 9.17 14.47 -23.65
C LYS A 852 9.50 13.05 -24.12
N LYS A 853 9.79 12.13 -23.20
CA LYS A 853 10.11 10.72 -23.48
C LYS A 853 8.97 9.81 -23.05
N ASP A 854 9.08 8.55 -23.47
CA ASP A 854 8.45 7.41 -22.82
C ASP A 854 9.06 7.23 -21.42
N ILE A 855 8.23 7.22 -20.39
CA ILE A 855 8.65 7.30 -18.98
C ILE A 855 7.81 6.38 -18.08
N VAL A 856 8.50 5.76 -17.12
CA VAL A 856 7.90 4.93 -16.08
C VAL A 856 7.92 5.69 -14.77
N LEU A 857 6.74 5.82 -14.17
CA LEU A 857 6.56 6.29 -12.80
C LEU A 857 6.72 5.09 -11.85
N TRP A 858 7.49 5.27 -10.78
CA TRP A 858 7.63 4.29 -9.71
C TRP A 858 7.10 4.88 -8.41
N TYR A 859 6.10 4.24 -7.80
CA TYR A 859 5.50 4.70 -6.54
C TYR A 859 5.77 3.70 -5.41
N THR A 860 6.41 4.16 -4.33
CA THR A 860 6.66 3.36 -3.12
C THR A 860 5.69 3.75 -2.00
N LEU A 861 4.85 2.79 -1.60
CA LEU A 861 3.99 2.84 -0.43
C LEU A 861 4.72 2.19 0.77
N GLY A 862 4.60 2.74 1.97
CA GLY A 862 5.41 2.32 3.13
C GLY A 862 4.67 2.35 4.47
N PHE A 863 4.67 1.23 5.18
CA PHE A 863 4.07 1.08 6.50
C PHE A 863 5.16 0.85 7.54
N HIS A 864 5.19 1.64 8.62
CA HIS A 864 5.93 1.30 9.84
C HIS A 864 4.98 0.55 10.78
N HIS A 865 5.38 -0.62 11.27
CA HIS A 865 4.55 -1.46 12.12
C HIS A 865 5.20 -1.64 13.49
N VAL A 866 4.67 -0.89 14.47
CA VAL A 866 4.84 -1.16 15.90
C VAL A 866 3.66 -2.05 16.33
N PRO A 867 3.87 -3.36 16.61
CA PRO A 867 2.76 -4.28 16.87
C PRO A 867 2.01 -3.97 18.17
N CYS A 868 0.70 -4.25 18.22
CA CYS A 868 -0.10 -4.14 19.44
C CYS A 868 -0.91 -5.42 19.73
N GLN A 869 -1.51 -5.51 20.92
CA GLN A 869 -2.20 -6.73 21.35
C GLN A 869 -3.40 -7.12 20.47
N GLU A 870 -4.07 -6.15 19.84
CA GLU A 870 -5.11 -6.39 18.85
C GLU A 870 -4.59 -7.15 17.63
N ASP A 871 -3.29 -7.06 17.32
CA ASP A 871 -2.70 -7.77 16.20
C ASP A 871 -2.35 -9.25 16.53
N PHE A 872 -2.52 -9.66 17.79
CA PHE A 872 -2.32 -11.04 18.27
C PHE A 872 -3.65 -11.77 18.51
N PRO A 873 -3.80 -13.06 18.16
CA PRO A 873 -2.83 -13.94 17.49
C PRO A 873 -2.91 -13.91 15.95
N VAL A 874 -3.79 -13.07 15.41
CA VAL A 874 -3.97 -12.74 14.00
C VAL A 874 -4.31 -11.24 13.96
N MET A 875 -3.84 -10.52 12.96
CA MET A 875 -3.94 -9.06 12.81
C MET A 875 -5.22 -8.64 12.11
N PRO A 876 -6.01 -7.67 12.61
CA PRO A 876 -7.10 -7.04 11.86
C PRO A 876 -6.56 -6.24 10.67
N THR A 877 -7.29 -6.18 9.55
CA THR A 877 -6.77 -5.54 8.33
C THR A 877 -6.42 -4.05 8.53
N LEU A 878 -5.26 -3.64 8.02
CA LEU A 878 -4.74 -2.29 7.94
C LEU A 878 -4.55 -1.91 6.47
N SER A 879 -5.25 -0.90 5.96
CA SER A 879 -5.22 -0.56 4.54
C SER A 879 -4.60 0.81 4.23
N GLY A 880 -3.87 0.88 3.11
CA GLY A 880 -3.32 2.08 2.49
C GLY A 880 -3.49 2.04 0.97
N GLY A 881 -2.90 3.01 0.25
CA GLY A 881 -3.03 3.09 -1.21
C GLY A 881 -2.61 4.43 -1.80
N PHE A 882 -3.04 4.70 -3.05
CA PHE A 882 -2.95 6.01 -3.72
C PHE A 882 -3.95 6.10 -4.88
N GLU A 883 -4.24 7.30 -5.38
CA GLU A 883 -5.09 7.54 -6.57
C GLU A 883 -4.29 8.20 -7.69
N LEU A 884 -4.36 7.63 -8.90
CA LEU A 884 -4.03 8.30 -10.15
C LEU A 884 -5.31 8.97 -10.65
N ARG A 885 -5.34 10.30 -10.68
CA ARG A 885 -6.53 11.08 -11.04
C ARG A 885 -6.28 11.91 -12.29
N PRO A 886 -7.20 11.93 -13.28
CA PRO A 886 -7.06 12.81 -14.44
C PRO A 886 -6.99 14.29 -14.00
N THR A 887 -6.16 15.06 -14.68
CA THR A 887 -6.04 16.52 -14.50
C THR A 887 -5.78 17.17 -15.85
N ASN A 888 -6.77 17.92 -16.31
CA ASN A 888 -6.83 18.53 -17.65
C ASN A 888 -6.71 17.48 -18.78
N PHE A 889 -7.04 16.22 -18.53
CA PHE A 889 -7.05 15.16 -19.53
C PHE A 889 -8.31 15.27 -20.40
N PHE A 890 -9.46 15.51 -19.79
CA PHE A 890 -10.75 15.76 -20.46
C PHE A 890 -11.01 17.26 -20.65
N GLU A 891 -11.95 17.61 -21.54
CA GLU A 891 -12.35 19.01 -21.77
C GLU A 891 -13.27 19.58 -20.67
N ARG A 892 -13.89 18.70 -19.87
CA ARG A 892 -14.75 19.00 -18.72
C ARG A 892 -14.92 17.73 -17.87
N ASN A 893 -15.71 17.78 -16.78
CA ASN A 893 -16.13 16.59 -16.03
C ASN A 893 -16.65 15.45 -16.96
N PRO A 894 -15.96 14.29 -17.03
CA PRO A 894 -16.30 13.21 -17.95
C PRO A 894 -17.60 12.45 -17.57
N VAL A 895 -18.02 12.53 -16.30
CA VAL A 895 -19.20 11.83 -15.76
C VAL A 895 -20.47 12.69 -15.70
N LEU A 896 -20.42 13.93 -16.22
CA LEU A 896 -21.59 14.81 -16.33
C LEU A 896 -22.77 14.17 -17.11
N LYS A 897 -22.47 13.27 -18.06
CA LYS A 897 -23.44 12.56 -18.92
C LYS A 897 -23.55 11.06 -18.60
N VAL A 898 -23.12 10.62 -17.41
CA VAL A 898 -23.35 9.25 -16.94
C VAL A 898 -24.74 9.18 -16.31
N ASN A 899 -25.58 8.27 -16.80
CA ASN A 899 -26.89 8.01 -16.21
C ASN A 899 -26.70 7.40 -14.81
N PRO A 900 -27.53 7.77 -13.81
CA PRO A 900 -27.54 7.05 -12.55
C PRO A 900 -27.93 5.57 -12.78
N PRO A 901 -27.37 4.62 -12.01
CA PRO A 901 -27.84 3.24 -12.03
C PRO A 901 -29.32 3.18 -11.61
N THR A 902 -30.09 2.31 -12.25
CA THR A 902 -31.53 2.16 -12.01
C THR A 902 -31.76 1.59 -10.61
N THR A 903 -32.28 2.40 -9.69
CA THR A 903 -32.74 1.94 -8.38
C THR A 903 -34.06 1.17 -8.53
N MET A 904 -34.13 -0.05 -8.01
CA MET A 904 -35.40 -0.70 -7.66
C MET A 904 -35.94 -0.16 -6.34
#